data_AF-A0A953UZ97-F1
#
_entry.id   AF-A0A953UZ97-F1
#
_cell.length_a   1.000
_cell.length_b   1.000
_cell.length_c   1.000
_cell.angle_alpha   90.00
_cell.angle_beta   90.00
_cell.angle_gamma   90.00
#
_symmetry.space_group_name_H-M   'P 1'
#
loop_
_entity.id
_entity.type
_entity.pdbx_description
1 polymer ?
#
loop_
_entity_poly.entity_id
_entity_poly.type
_entity_poly.pdbx_seq_one_letter_code
_entity_poly.pdbx_strand_id
1 'polypeptide(L)'
;MSNKATLSLGLVLAAFAAGPASGQALDWRRVGNAAMDLELAGLATGPVDRVWYSTAGDQLFTRSASGYASGKLFETNDFDRWAIAPADTAAPPVPLGRSITVPEDGAQVRNPAGSSSRVYAFGRFVYRSDNGGKNWENLTAFHGMSIVGDNLRDLAVSPANEDEIVVAGSAGIFRSLDGGQSWSSLNENLPNLPSARIRSLPEGPQGAQVELPGAMVVEWQPGERQAWRPANNAKAAGDLAYRRILSGTRGATVTAFATEQQYVYTGMADGRIAVSTDSGVSWQPDQRSGQSGAVTAFWVNPTDPHFALAVLATRAHGAETIPPRVLHTIDGGLSWEDISANLPDVTVHGVTADPTGNAVYVATDQGVFLARTNLNALSVAAPSWTALAGLLPVAATDVKLDSAAIQLWVALEGYGMYQTMAPHRAGDPRLITSAGLIARAAAPGTLFSVEGARVNSANASGLPVPVLFATDTGSQIQIPFEMRGDSMTLAIDGPAGTRLLPSVPLVSAAPAIQLDPRDGAPLLLDADNGVLLDAMHPAHSHARIQILATGLGQVLPAWPTGLPAPSDIPHTVAAPVRALLDRNPVQVTRAILAPTYVGMYLVEIEIPNIVNYGPAELYIEVDGQPSNRVRVYIEP
;
A
#
# COMPACT_ATOMS: atom_id res chain seq x y z
N MET A 1 65.27 34.92 -26.63
CA MET A 1 64.94 33.60 -26.04
C MET A 1 63.47 33.33 -26.32
N SER A 2 63.19 32.19 -26.95
CA SER A 2 61.93 31.81 -27.58
C SER A 2 61.09 30.93 -26.66
N ASN A 3 59.75 31.04 -26.66
CA ASN A 3 58.86 29.99 -27.19
C ASN A 3 57.40 30.10 -26.70
N LYS A 4 56.51 30.05 -27.69
CA LYS A 4 55.29 29.21 -27.81
C LYS A 4 54.27 29.19 -26.67
N ALA A 5 53.14 29.83 -26.96
CA ALA A 5 51.86 29.59 -26.31
C ALA A 5 51.30 28.21 -26.68
N THR A 6 50.82 27.47 -25.68
CA THR A 6 50.13 26.19 -25.83
C THR A 6 48.77 26.30 -25.15
N LEU A 7 47.71 25.86 -25.83
CA LEU A 7 46.34 25.79 -25.30
C LEU A 7 46.30 24.92 -24.03
N SER A 8 45.46 25.32 -23.06
CA SER A 8 44.96 24.39 -22.04
C SER A 8 43.44 24.54 -21.88
N LEU A 9 42.82 23.37 -21.85
CA LEU A 9 41.41 23.05 -21.87
C LEU A 9 40.80 23.29 -20.47
N GLY A 10 39.74 24.08 -20.37
CA GLY A 10 39.02 24.32 -19.12
C GLY A 10 38.22 23.09 -18.70
N LEU A 11 38.64 22.45 -17.60
CA LEU A 11 37.91 21.39 -16.90
C LEU A 11 36.69 22.01 -16.21
N VAL A 12 35.48 21.60 -16.61
CA VAL A 12 34.26 21.79 -15.81
C VAL A 12 34.30 20.74 -14.71
N LEU A 13 34.56 21.17 -13.47
CA LEU A 13 34.49 20.29 -12.31
C LEU A 13 33.02 20.04 -11.96
N ALA A 14 32.64 18.76 -11.95
CA ALA A 14 31.33 18.27 -11.55
C ALA A 14 31.01 18.66 -10.11
N ALA A 15 29.90 19.38 -9.92
CA ALA A 15 29.26 19.48 -8.62
C ALA A 15 28.52 18.17 -8.36
N PHE A 16 29.13 17.26 -7.59
CA PHE A 16 28.40 16.18 -6.96
C PHE A 16 27.39 16.79 -5.99
N ALA A 17 26.10 16.58 -6.27
CA ALA A 17 25.02 16.88 -5.35
C ALA A 17 25.26 16.11 -4.05
N ALA A 18 25.46 16.84 -2.96
CA ALA A 18 25.38 16.30 -1.62
C ALA A 18 23.99 15.66 -1.46
N GLY A 19 23.96 14.34 -1.32
CA GLY A 19 22.75 13.65 -0.90
C GLY A 19 22.28 14.17 0.47
N PRO A 20 21.00 14.01 0.83
CA PRO A 20 20.56 14.30 2.18
C PRO A 20 21.49 13.59 3.17
N ALA A 21 21.96 14.34 4.16
CA ALA A 21 22.74 13.83 5.26
C ALA A 21 21.98 12.64 5.88
N SER A 22 22.68 11.54 6.09
CA SER A 22 22.25 10.45 6.96
C SER A 22 21.78 11.05 8.30
N GLY A 23 20.47 11.03 8.59
CA GLY A 23 19.96 11.49 9.88
C GLY A 23 18.60 12.18 9.89
N GLN A 24 17.98 12.50 8.75
CA GLN A 24 16.61 13.00 8.76
C GLN A 24 15.64 11.80 8.84
N ALA A 25 14.90 11.68 9.94
CA ALA A 25 13.87 10.67 10.09
C ALA A 25 12.81 10.88 8.99
N LEU A 26 12.56 9.84 8.20
CA LEU A 26 11.49 9.86 7.20
C LEU A 26 10.14 9.85 7.92
N ASP A 27 9.18 10.64 7.40
CA ASP A 27 7.80 10.67 7.91
C ASP A 27 7.03 9.48 7.35
N TRP A 28 7.21 8.32 7.97
CA TRP A 28 6.48 7.11 7.61
C TRP A 28 5.06 7.15 8.14
N ARG A 29 4.11 6.94 7.23
CA ARG A 29 2.68 6.90 7.52
C ARG A 29 2.16 5.51 7.28
N ARG A 30 1.44 4.98 8.26
CA ARG A 30 0.79 3.66 8.15
C ARG A 30 -0.42 3.75 7.21
N VAL A 31 -0.56 2.76 6.34
CA VAL A 31 -1.73 2.54 5.49
C VAL A 31 -2.27 1.15 5.77
N GLY A 32 -3.52 1.12 6.20
CA GLY A 32 -4.18 -0.07 6.70
C GLY A 32 -3.62 -0.62 8.00
N ASN A 33 -4.15 -1.76 8.42
CA ASN A 33 -3.76 -2.41 9.67
C ASN A 33 -3.48 -3.90 9.48
N ALA A 34 -3.59 -4.69 10.55
CA ALA A 34 -3.40 -6.14 10.50
C ALA A 34 -4.72 -6.93 10.44
N ALA A 35 -5.86 -6.22 10.35
CA ALA A 35 -7.20 -6.78 10.47
C ALA A 35 -7.88 -6.85 9.10
N MET A 36 -8.61 -7.94 8.85
CA MET A 36 -9.33 -8.20 7.61
C MET A 36 -10.80 -8.45 7.94
N ASP A 37 -11.71 -7.87 7.18
CA ASP A 37 -13.13 -8.22 7.26
C ASP A 37 -13.42 -9.36 6.28
N LEU A 38 -13.60 -10.57 6.81
CA LEU A 38 -13.90 -11.77 6.04
C LEU A 38 -15.35 -12.23 6.24
N GLU A 39 -16.25 -11.33 6.65
CA GLU A 39 -17.67 -11.64 6.95
C GLU A 39 -17.84 -12.71 8.04
N LEU A 40 -16.92 -12.71 9.02
CA LEU A 40 -16.94 -13.56 10.21
C LEU A 40 -17.63 -12.84 11.39
N ALA A 41 -17.72 -13.51 12.55
CA ALA A 41 -18.22 -12.92 13.80
C ALA A 41 -17.38 -11.72 14.31
N GLY A 42 -16.25 -11.44 13.67
CA GLY A 42 -15.37 -10.31 13.96
C GLY A 42 -14.24 -10.24 12.93
N LEU A 43 -13.36 -9.25 13.09
CA LEU A 43 -12.23 -9.06 12.17
C LEU A 43 -11.25 -10.23 12.27
N ALA A 44 -10.77 -10.71 11.13
CA ALA A 44 -9.75 -11.73 11.02
C ALA A 44 -8.34 -11.12 11.00
N THR A 45 -7.32 -11.93 11.24
CA THR A 45 -5.93 -11.63 10.87
C THR A 45 -5.29 -12.90 10.29
N GLY A 46 -3.97 -12.96 10.22
CA GLY A 46 -3.29 -14.18 9.81
C GLY A 46 -3.45 -15.33 10.80
N PRO A 47 -3.03 -16.53 10.36
CA PRO A 47 -3.28 -17.76 11.09
C PRO A 47 -2.49 -17.84 12.39
N VAL A 48 -3.13 -18.41 13.39
CA VAL A 48 -2.57 -18.75 14.71
C VAL A 48 -2.67 -20.27 14.88
N ASP A 49 -1.57 -20.91 15.29
CA ASP A 49 -1.57 -22.36 15.52
C ASP A 49 -1.63 -22.76 16.99
N ARG A 50 -1.34 -21.85 17.93
CA ARG A 50 -1.42 -22.12 19.37
C ARG A 50 -2.02 -20.94 20.10
N VAL A 51 -2.86 -21.23 21.10
CA VAL A 51 -3.37 -20.24 22.05
C VAL A 51 -3.47 -20.87 23.43
N TRP A 52 -3.09 -20.14 24.49
CA TRP A 52 -3.18 -20.63 25.86
C TRP A 52 -3.19 -19.49 26.89
N TYR A 53 -3.78 -19.75 28.04
CA TYR A 53 -3.76 -18.85 29.18
C TYR A 53 -2.51 -19.05 30.05
N SER A 54 -2.11 -18.02 30.79
CA SER A 54 -1.25 -18.18 31.97
C SER A 54 -1.89 -19.13 32.98
N THR A 55 -1.09 -19.67 33.90
CA THR A 55 -1.61 -20.53 34.97
C THR A 55 -2.62 -19.82 35.88
N ALA A 56 -2.54 -18.50 36.01
CA ALA A 56 -3.49 -17.68 36.75
C ALA A 56 -4.74 -17.30 35.94
N GLY A 57 -4.70 -17.44 34.60
CA GLY A 57 -5.80 -17.06 33.71
C GLY A 57 -5.90 -15.55 33.40
N ASP A 58 -4.93 -14.76 33.85
CA ASP A 58 -4.88 -13.30 33.71
C ASP A 58 -4.13 -12.81 32.46
N GLN A 59 -3.46 -13.70 31.74
CA GLN A 59 -2.77 -13.40 30.48
C GLN A 59 -3.11 -14.46 29.43
N LEU A 60 -3.15 -14.03 28.18
CA LEU A 60 -3.35 -14.88 27.02
C LEU A 60 -2.14 -14.80 26.11
N PHE A 61 -1.67 -15.96 25.65
CA PHE A 61 -0.56 -16.10 24.74
C PHE A 61 -1.01 -16.73 23.43
N THR A 62 -0.38 -16.33 22.34
CA THR A 62 -0.67 -16.84 20.99
C THR A 62 0.61 -17.05 20.20
N ARG A 63 0.60 -18.03 19.29
CA ARG A 63 1.68 -18.28 18.33
C ARG A 63 1.17 -18.17 16.90
N SER A 64 1.79 -17.31 16.12
CA SER A 64 1.49 -17.17 14.69
C SER A 64 2.03 -18.34 13.88
N ALA A 65 1.35 -18.66 12.77
CA ALA A 65 1.56 -19.90 12.06
C ALA A 65 1.83 -19.76 10.55
N SER A 66 2.07 -18.54 10.06
CA SER A 66 2.38 -18.34 8.64
C SER A 66 3.30 -17.16 8.41
N GLY A 67 3.88 -17.16 7.21
CA GLY A 67 4.81 -16.14 6.76
C GLY A 67 6.07 -16.10 7.63
N TYR A 68 6.77 -14.99 7.57
CA TYR A 68 7.93 -14.71 8.43
C TYR A 68 7.53 -14.54 9.91
N ALA A 69 6.23 -14.48 10.20
CA ALA A 69 5.71 -14.38 11.56
C ALA A 69 5.59 -15.76 12.19
N SER A 70 5.73 -16.84 11.42
CA SER A 70 5.60 -18.20 11.94
C SER A 70 6.49 -18.42 13.16
N GLY A 71 5.88 -18.86 14.26
CA GLY A 71 6.55 -19.09 15.53
C GLY A 71 6.69 -17.87 16.44
N LYS A 72 6.37 -16.64 15.98
CA LYS A 72 6.35 -15.46 16.85
C LYS A 72 5.29 -15.63 17.94
N LEU A 73 5.65 -15.24 19.15
CA LEU A 73 4.79 -15.31 20.32
C LEU A 73 4.31 -13.92 20.67
N PHE A 74 3.01 -13.79 20.91
CA PHE A 74 2.39 -12.57 21.40
C PHE A 74 1.64 -12.84 22.69
N GLU A 75 1.58 -11.81 23.54
CA GLU A 75 0.87 -11.84 24.81
C GLU A 75 -0.07 -10.63 24.96
N THR A 76 -1.13 -10.81 25.74
CA THR A 76 -2.04 -9.74 26.15
C THR A 76 -2.54 -10.02 27.58
N ASN A 77 -2.76 -8.95 28.35
CA ASN A 77 -3.34 -8.99 29.69
C ASN A 77 -4.68 -8.23 29.80
N ASP A 78 -5.00 -7.41 28.79
CA ASP A 78 -6.23 -6.62 28.69
C ASP A 78 -7.16 -7.12 27.58
N PHE A 79 -6.71 -8.10 26.79
CA PHE A 79 -7.42 -8.67 25.64
C PHE A 79 -7.72 -7.65 24.53
N ASP A 80 -6.99 -6.53 24.50
CA ASP A 80 -7.14 -5.46 23.50
C ASP A 80 -5.80 -5.15 22.84
N ARG A 81 -4.71 -5.16 23.62
CA ARG A 81 -3.38 -4.81 23.17
C ARG A 81 -2.47 -6.03 23.19
N TRP A 82 -1.77 -6.23 22.07
CA TRP A 82 -0.80 -7.29 21.89
C TRP A 82 0.63 -6.77 22.01
N ALA A 83 1.45 -7.47 22.79
CA ALA A 83 2.89 -7.28 22.85
C ALA A 83 3.61 -8.54 22.33
N ILE A 84 4.86 -8.39 21.90
CA ILE A 84 5.73 -9.55 21.64
C ILE A 84 6.04 -10.19 22.99
N ALA A 85 5.78 -11.48 23.12
CA ALA A 85 6.07 -12.21 24.35
C ALA A 85 7.58 -12.34 24.57
N PRO A 86 8.06 -12.41 25.83
CA PRO A 86 9.46 -12.67 26.15
C PRO A 86 10.02 -13.89 25.42
N ALA A 87 11.29 -13.84 25.00
CA ALA A 87 11.92 -14.88 24.18
C ALA A 87 12.00 -16.26 24.87
N ASP A 88 11.94 -16.29 26.20
CA ASP A 88 11.93 -17.50 27.05
C ASP A 88 10.52 -18.05 27.31
N THR A 89 9.49 -17.41 26.75
CA THR A 89 8.10 -17.90 26.84
C THR A 89 7.97 -19.24 26.13
N ALA A 90 7.79 -20.31 26.90
CA ALA A 90 7.56 -21.64 26.35
C ALA A 90 6.07 -21.90 26.16
N ALA A 91 5.67 -22.29 24.94
CA ALA A 91 4.32 -22.81 24.72
C ALA A 91 4.14 -24.11 25.54
N PRO A 92 3.08 -24.23 26.35
CA PRO A 92 2.85 -25.44 27.12
C PRO A 92 2.66 -26.65 26.19
N PRO A 93 2.96 -27.87 26.65
CA PRO A 93 2.63 -29.07 25.90
C PRO A 93 1.12 -29.12 25.66
N VAL A 94 0.73 -29.56 24.47
CA VAL A 94 -0.68 -29.72 24.12
C VAL A 94 -1.31 -30.75 25.06
N PRO A 95 -2.34 -30.38 25.86
CA PRO A 95 -2.97 -31.34 26.76
C PRO A 95 -3.56 -32.51 25.96
N LEU A 96 -3.31 -33.74 26.41
CA LEU A 96 -3.95 -34.92 25.83
C LEU A 96 -5.44 -34.92 26.22
N GLY A 97 -6.31 -34.96 25.21
CA GLY A 97 -7.75 -35.10 25.40
C GLY A 97 -8.10 -36.45 26.05
N ARG A 98 -9.24 -36.51 26.73
CA ARG A 98 -9.82 -37.80 27.15
C ARG A 98 -10.30 -38.56 25.91
N SER A 99 -10.24 -39.89 25.94
CA SER A 99 -10.90 -40.70 24.92
C SER A 99 -12.42 -40.55 25.10
N ILE A 100 -13.03 -39.76 24.24
CA ILE A 100 -14.47 -39.48 24.20
C ILE A 100 -14.95 -39.51 22.74
N THR A 101 -16.24 -39.76 22.55
CA THR A 101 -16.86 -39.64 21.23
C THR A 101 -16.87 -38.18 20.82
N VAL A 102 -16.17 -37.87 19.73
CA VAL A 102 -16.06 -36.51 19.19
C VAL A 102 -17.21 -36.23 18.20
N PRO A 103 -17.63 -34.95 18.07
CA PRO A 103 -18.78 -34.57 17.24
C PRO A 103 -18.49 -34.61 15.73
N GLU A 104 -17.22 -34.62 15.34
CA GLU A 104 -16.78 -34.74 13.94
C GLU A 104 -15.43 -35.45 13.85
N ASP A 105 -15.14 -36.03 12.69
CA ASP A 105 -13.88 -36.74 12.44
C ASP A 105 -12.69 -35.79 12.54
N GLY A 106 -11.69 -36.19 13.33
CA GLY A 106 -10.45 -35.42 13.53
C GLY A 106 -10.57 -34.26 14.52
N ALA A 107 -11.72 -34.02 15.14
CA ALA A 107 -11.85 -33.00 16.18
C ALA A 107 -10.96 -33.32 17.40
N GLN A 108 -10.36 -32.26 17.93
CA GLN A 108 -9.58 -32.28 19.17
C GLN A 108 -10.43 -31.83 20.35
N VAL A 109 -10.07 -32.24 21.56
CA VAL A 109 -10.83 -31.98 22.78
C VAL A 109 -9.99 -31.19 23.79
N ARG A 110 -10.62 -30.21 24.44
CA ARG A 110 -10.06 -29.42 25.54
C ARG A 110 -10.98 -29.46 26.73
N ASN A 111 -10.39 -29.66 27.90
CA ASN A 111 -11.11 -29.69 29.17
C ASN A 111 -10.77 -28.41 29.94
N PRO A 112 -11.75 -27.80 30.62
CA PRO A 112 -11.48 -26.80 31.65
C PRO A 112 -10.58 -27.37 32.75
N ALA A 113 -9.89 -26.50 33.47
CA ALA A 113 -9.14 -26.91 34.66
C ALA A 113 -10.10 -27.42 35.75
N GLY A 114 -9.83 -28.59 36.32
CA GLY A 114 -10.64 -29.19 37.40
C GLY A 114 -11.49 -30.40 36.99
N SER A 115 -12.55 -30.67 37.76
CA SER A 115 -13.46 -31.82 37.56
C SER A 115 -14.84 -31.36 37.10
N SER A 116 -14.92 -30.65 35.97
CA SER A 116 -16.23 -30.35 35.36
C SER A 116 -16.65 -31.45 34.39
N SER A 117 -17.97 -31.61 34.24
CA SER A 117 -18.57 -32.40 33.16
C SER A 117 -18.50 -31.66 31.81
N ARG A 118 -18.06 -30.40 31.82
CA ARG A 118 -17.93 -29.57 30.64
C ARG A 118 -16.66 -29.91 29.87
N VAL A 119 -16.80 -30.07 28.56
CA VAL A 119 -15.69 -30.26 27.64
C VAL A 119 -15.98 -29.53 26.33
N TYR A 120 -14.94 -29.03 25.69
CA TYR A 120 -15.01 -28.40 24.39
C TYR A 120 -14.32 -29.27 23.35
N ALA A 121 -14.87 -29.31 22.13
CA ALA A 121 -14.22 -29.93 20.99
C ALA A 121 -14.09 -28.92 19.86
N PHE A 122 -13.04 -29.03 19.05
CA PHE A 122 -12.78 -28.12 17.94
C PHE A 122 -12.15 -28.84 16.74
N GLY A 123 -12.47 -28.37 15.55
CA GLY A 123 -11.90 -28.83 14.28
C GLY A 123 -12.30 -27.88 13.15
N ARG A 124 -13.34 -28.25 12.41
CA ARG A 124 -14.06 -27.32 11.51
C ARG A 124 -14.96 -26.36 12.29
N PHE A 125 -15.63 -26.85 13.32
CA PHE A 125 -16.48 -26.05 14.20
C PHE A 125 -16.03 -26.15 15.65
N VAL A 126 -16.59 -25.30 16.52
CA VAL A 126 -16.45 -25.40 17.97
C VAL A 126 -17.70 -26.07 18.54
N TYR A 127 -17.51 -26.97 19.49
CA TYR A 127 -18.59 -27.66 20.16
C TYR A 127 -18.41 -27.63 21.67
N ARG A 128 -19.54 -27.59 22.39
CA ARG A 128 -19.59 -27.73 23.85
C ARG A 128 -20.37 -28.97 24.23
N SER A 129 -19.92 -29.67 25.25
CA SER A 129 -20.68 -30.71 25.94
C SER A 129 -20.68 -30.42 27.43
N ASP A 130 -21.85 -30.42 28.06
CA ASP A 130 -21.99 -30.26 29.51
C ASP A 130 -22.10 -31.60 30.25
N ASN A 131 -22.00 -32.74 29.54
CA ASN A 131 -22.24 -34.07 30.08
C ASN A 131 -21.11 -35.07 29.77
N GLY A 132 -19.88 -34.58 29.66
CA GLY A 132 -18.67 -35.38 29.50
C GLY A 132 -18.46 -35.94 28.10
N GLY A 133 -18.95 -35.23 27.07
CA GLY A 133 -18.82 -35.63 25.68
C GLY A 133 -19.88 -36.60 25.18
N LYS A 134 -21.01 -36.76 25.89
CA LYS A 134 -22.12 -37.64 25.45
C LYS A 134 -23.02 -36.95 24.42
N ASN A 135 -23.33 -35.67 24.65
CA ASN A 135 -24.05 -34.82 23.71
C ASN A 135 -23.23 -33.56 23.45
N TRP A 136 -23.31 -33.05 22.22
CA TRP A 136 -22.56 -31.87 21.77
C TRP A 136 -23.50 -30.84 21.15
N GLU A 137 -23.29 -29.58 21.52
CA GLU A 137 -23.89 -28.39 20.90
C GLU A 137 -22.85 -27.76 19.98
N ASN A 138 -23.22 -27.44 18.74
CA ASN A 138 -22.33 -26.71 17.82
C ASN A 138 -22.48 -25.21 18.07
N LEU A 139 -21.37 -24.56 18.40
CA LEU A 139 -21.30 -23.18 18.88
C LEU A 139 -20.99 -22.17 17.76
N THR A 140 -20.54 -22.63 16.59
CA THR A 140 -20.07 -21.74 15.53
C THR A 140 -20.70 -21.99 14.17
N ALA A 141 -21.53 -23.02 14.02
CA ALA A 141 -22.19 -23.32 12.75
C ALA A 141 -23.27 -22.28 12.40
N PHE A 142 -23.08 -21.63 11.25
CA PHE A 142 -24.06 -20.75 10.63
C PHE A 142 -24.03 -20.96 9.12
N HIS A 143 -25.18 -21.28 8.52
CA HIS A 143 -25.30 -21.62 7.08
C HIS A 143 -24.26 -22.64 6.56
N GLY A 144 -23.85 -23.59 7.41
CA GLY A 144 -22.87 -24.62 7.06
C GLY A 144 -21.40 -24.15 7.11
N MET A 145 -21.14 -22.94 7.59
CA MET A 145 -19.80 -22.36 7.78
C MET A 145 -19.56 -22.04 9.25
N SER A 146 -18.30 -21.95 9.66
CA SER A 146 -17.94 -21.55 11.02
C SER A 146 -17.82 -20.02 11.10
N ILE A 147 -18.57 -19.39 12.02
CA ILE A 147 -18.54 -17.93 12.21
C ILE A 147 -17.19 -17.40 12.75
N VAL A 148 -16.30 -18.27 13.20
CA VAL A 148 -14.94 -17.92 13.68
C VAL A 148 -13.85 -18.36 12.68
N GLY A 149 -14.25 -18.65 11.44
CA GLY A 149 -13.38 -19.14 10.39
C GLY A 149 -13.15 -20.65 10.44
N ASP A 150 -12.56 -21.16 9.37
CA ASP A 150 -12.27 -22.58 9.17
C ASP A 150 -10.87 -22.98 9.64
N ASN A 151 -10.67 -24.30 9.77
CA ASN A 151 -9.40 -24.94 10.13
C ASN A 151 -8.87 -24.39 11.47
N LEU A 152 -9.64 -24.65 12.53
CA LEU A 152 -9.26 -24.34 13.90
C LEU A 152 -8.10 -25.27 14.31
N ARG A 153 -7.07 -24.66 14.90
CA ARG A 153 -5.78 -25.31 15.20
C ARG A 153 -5.57 -25.51 16.69
N ASP A 154 -6.14 -24.64 17.52
CA ASP A 154 -6.08 -24.78 18.97
C ASP A 154 -7.28 -24.11 19.65
N LEU A 155 -7.56 -24.52 20.88
CA LEU A 155 -8.56 -23.93 21.76
C LEU A 155 -7.99 -23.88 23.19
N ALA A 156 -8.13 -22.73 23.83
CA ALA A 156 -7.80 -22.51 25.23
C ALA A 156 -9.07 -22.29 26.04
N VAL A 157 -9.14 -22.90 27.22
CA VAL A 157 -10.17 -22.64 28.23
C VAL A 157 -9.48 -21.91 29.38
N SER A 158 -10.07 -20.81 29.85
CA SER A 158 -9.51 -20.06 30.98
C SER A 158 -9.51 -20.94 32.24
N PRO A 159 -8.40 -21.00 33.00
CA PRO A 159 -8.37 -21.72 34.27
C PRO A 159 -9.19 -21.01 35.37
N ALA A 160 -9.50 -19.73 35.20
CA ALA A 160 -10.29 -18.95 36.14
C ALA A 160 -11.81 -19.05 35.88
N ASN A 161 -12.22 -19.34 34.65
CA ASN A 161 -13.62 -19.42 34.24
C ASN A 161 -13.81 -20.39 33.06
N GLU A 162 -14.58 -21.46 33.25
CA GLU A 162 -14.80 -22.46 32.19
C GLU A 162 -15.76 -22.01 31.06
N ASP A 163 -16.45 -20.88 31.21
CA ASP A 163 -17.22 -20.22 30.15
C ASP A 163 -16.33 -19.35 29.26
N GLU A 164 -15.14 -18.97 29.72
CA GLU A 164 -14.22 -18.18 28.94
C GLU A 164 -13.33 -19.08 28.09
N ILE A 165 -13.48 -18.99 26.76
CA ILE A 165 -12.72 -19.77 25.79
C ILE A 165 -12.17 -18.89 24.67
N VAL A 166 -11.01 -19.29 24.15
CA VAL A 166 -10.40 -18.67 22.97
C VAL A 166 -10.05 -19.75 21.97
N VAL A 167 -10.38 -19.52 20.71
CA VAL A 167 -10.03 -20.40 19.60
C VAL A 167 -9.03 -19.73 18.69
N ALA A 168 -8.12 -20.52 18.16
CA ALA A 168 -7.12 -20.13 17.20
C ALA A 168 -7.31 -20.92 15.89
N GLY A 169 -7.18 -20.24 14.75
CA GLY A 169 -7.32 -20.88 13.45
C GLY A 169 -6.75 -20.04 12.32
N SER A 170 -7.26 -20.29 11.12
CA SER A 170 -6.76 -19.60 9.90
C SER A 170 -7.08 -18.10 9.88
N ALA A 171 -8.14 -17.69 10.58
CA ALA A 171 -8.61 -16.31 10.68
C ALA A 171 -8.10 -15.57 11.93
N GLY A 172 -7.08 -16.11 12.62
CA GLY A 172 -6.56 -15.54 13.87
C GLY A 172 -7.24 -16.14 15.09
N ILE A 173 -7.67 -15.29 16.03
CA ILE A 173 -8.21 -15.69 17.32
C ILE A 173 -9.55 -15.03 17.65
N PHE A 174 -10.45 -15.84 18.22
CA PHE A 174 -11.79 -15.42 18.64
C PHE A 174 -12.02 -15.85 20.08
N ARG A 175 -12.64 -14.98 20.87
CA ARG A 175 -12.94 -15.19 22.29
C ARG A 175 -14.43 -15.25 22.52
N SER A 176 -14.82 -16.08 23.46
CA SER A 176 -16.16 -16.13 24.03
C SER A 176 -16.08 -16.02 25.56
N LEU A 177 -17.07 -15.35 26.15
CA LEU A 177 -17.21 -15.15 27.59
C LEU A 177 -18.39 -15.92 28.20
N ASP A 178 -19.15 -16.64 27.36
CA ASP A 178 -20.44 -17.27 27.69
C ASP A 178 -20.49 -18.74 27.24
N GLY A 179 -19.32 -19.39 27.22
CA GLY A 179 -19.19 -20.80 26.87
C GLY A 179 -19.48 -21.09 25.40
N GLY A 180 -19.23 -20.13 24.52
CA GLY A 180 -19.34 -20.24 23.06
C GLY A 180 -20.67 -19.79 22.46
N GLN A 181 -21.56 -19.15 23.24
CA GLN A 181 -22.86 -18.67 22.72
C GLN A 181 -22.69 -17.40 21.89
N SER A 182 -21.72 -16.54 22.24
CA SER A 182 -21.32 -15.37 21.46
C SER A 182 -19.80 -15.30 21.33
N TRP A 183 -19.33 -14.65 20.26
CA TRP A 183 -17.92 -14.56 19.89
C TRP A 183 -17.52 -13.15 19.50
N SER A 184 -16.32 -12.74 19.90
CA SER A 184 -15.66 -11.50 19.48
C SER A 184 -14.24 -11.78 19.02
N SER A 185 -13.75 -11.06 18.02
CA SER A 185 -12.35 -11.18 17.58
C SER A 185 -11.38 -10.53 18.56
N LEU A 186 -10.18 -11.09 18.72
CA LEU A 186 -9.05 -10.45 19.43
C LEU A 186 -7.92 -10.07 18.46
N ASN A 187 -8.27 -9.79 17.20
CA ASN A 187 -7.31 -9.62 16.10
C ASN A 187 -6.96 -8.16 15.82
N GLU A 188 -7.80 -7.22 16.28
CA GLU A 188 -7.51 -5.78 16.18
C GLU A 188 -6.23 -5.51 16.98
N ASN A 189 -5.17 -5.09 16.29
CA ASN A 189 -3.81 -4.88 16.84
C ASN A 189 -2.92 -6.10 17.06
N LEU A 190 -3.35 -7.33 16.77
CA LEU A 190 -2.42 -8.47 16.69
C LEU A 190 -1.60 -8.32 15.40
N PRO A 191 -0.26 -8.10 15.43
CA PRO A 191 0.52 -7.83 14.22
C PRO A 191 0.84 -9.12 13.47
N ASN A 192 -0.20 -9.69 12.86
CA ASN A 192 -0.17 -10.99 12.21
C ASN A 192 -0.84 -10.96 10.83
N LEU A 193 -0.86 -9.83 10.12
CA LEU A 193 -1.28 -9.85 8.72
C LEU A 193 -0.37 -10.82 7.93
N PRO A 194 -0.92 -11.77 7.15
CA PRO A 194 -0.09 -12.66 6.35
C PRO A 194 0.85 -11.89 5.43
N SER A 195 1.99 -12.48 5.09
CA SER A 195 3.01 -11.83 4.27
C SER A 195 2.41 -11.28 2.98
N ALA A 196 2.32 -9.96 2.90
CA ALA A 196 1.67 -9.24 1.82
C ALA A 196 2.69 -8.91 0.70
N ARG A 197 2.25 -9.04 -0.55
CA ARG A 197 2.89 -8.41 -1.71
C ARG A 197 2.03 -7.25 -2.18
N ILE A 198 2.63 -6.11 -2.48
CA ILE A 198 1.92 -4.92 -2.94
C ILE A 198 1.50 -5.16 -4.39
N ARG A 199 0.20 -5.32 -4.60
CA ARG A 199 -0.37 -5.60 -5.91
C ARG A 199 -0.56 -4.30 -6.69
N SER A 200 -1.30 -3.36 -6.11
CA SER A 200 -1.54 -2.03 -6.66
C SER A 200 -1.49 -0.99 -5.56
N LEU A 201 -1.15 0.23 -5.96
CA LEU A 201 -1.23 1.42 -5.12
C LEU A 201 -2.54 2.17 -5.44
N PRO A 202 -2.99 3.09 -4.59
CA PRO A 202 -4.23 3.83 -4.83
C PRO A 202 -4.21 4.52 -6.19
N GLU A 203 -5.21 4.24 -7.03
CA GLU A 203 -5.37 4.83 -8.35
C GLU A 203 -6.87 4.96 -8.70
N GLY A 204 -7.30 6.19 -8.99
CA GLY A 204 -8.69 6.49 -9.28
C GLY A 204 -9.62 6.04 -8.13
N PRO A 205 -10.67 5.25 -8.39
CA PRO A 205 -11.59 4.79 -7.36
C PRO A 205 -11.08 3.55 -6.59
N GLN A 206 -9.87 3.06 -6.86
CA GLN A 206 -9.31 1.87 -6.20
C GLN A 206 -8.33 2.27 -5.10
N GLY A 207 -8.42 1.57 -3.97
CA GLY A 207 -7.48 1.72 -2.86
C GLY A 207 -6.20 0.89 -3.06
N ALA A 208 -5.37 0.83 -2.01
CA ALA A 208 -4.18 -0.02 -2.02
C ALA A 208 -4.60 -1.50 -1.95
N GLN A 209 -4.01 -2.35 -2.79
CA GLN A 209 -4.27 -3.78 -2.76
C GLN A 209 -3.02 -4.57 -2.42
N VAL A 210 -3.19 -5.58 -1.57
CA VAL A 210 -2.16 -6.56 -1.26
C VAL A 210 -2.61 -7.96 -1.62
N GLU A 211 -1.67 -8.73 -2.16
CA GLU A 211 -1.82 -10.17 -2.36
C GLU A 211 -1.26 -10.90 -1.13
N LEU A 212 -2.11 -11.72 -0.53
CA LEU A 212 -1.83 -12.60 0.59
C LEU A 212 -1.57 -14.03 0.07
N PRO A 213 -0.98 -14.92 0.90
CA PRO A 213 -0.73 -16.31 0.51
C PRO A 213 -2.00 -17.00 -0.02
N GLY A 214 -1.83 -17.84 -1.05
CA GLY A 214 -2.96 -18.52 -1.69
C GLY A 214 -3.71 -17.71 -2.75
N ALA A 215 -3.13 -16.58 -3.21
CA ALA A 215 -3.72 -15.68 -4.20
C ALA A 215 -5.00 -14.97 -3.72
N MET A 216 -5.18 -14.82 -2.40
CA MET A 216 -6.19 -13.94 -1.85
C MET A 216 -5.75 -12.48 -2.03
N VAL A 217 -6.63 -11.63 -2.53
CA VAL A 217 -6.36 -10.19 -2.67
C VAL A 217 -7.29 -9.46 -1.72
N VAL A 218 -6.73 -8.54 -0.94
CA VAL A 218 -7.50 -7.64 -0.08
C VAL A 218 -7.16 -6.19 -0.41
N GLU A 219 -8.16 -5.31 -0.28
CA GLU A 219 -8.06 -3.88 -0.57
C GLU A 219 -8.27 -3.08 0.70
N TRP A 220 -7.38 -2.11 0.96
CA TRP A 220 -7.66 -1.00 1.85
C TRP A 220 -8.37 0.06 1.02
N GLN A 221 -9.69 0.08 1.11
CA GLN A 221 -10.51 0.92 0.25
C GLN A 221 -10.33 2.41 0.58
N PRO A 222 -10.53 3.33 -0.38
CA PRO A 222 -10.47 4.76 -0.08
C PRO A 222 -11.47 5.12 1.03
N GLY A 223 -10.98 5.78 2.10
CA GLY A 223 -11.78 6.14 3.27
C GLY A 223 -12.01 5.00 4.28
N GLU A 224 -11.41 3.82 4.07
CA GLU A 224 -11.44 2.71 5.01
C GLU A 224 -10.67 3.05 6.30
N ARG A 225 -11.17 2.57 7.44
CA ARG A 225 -10.57 2.81 8.76
C ARG A 225 -10.46 1.56 9.63
N GLN A 226 -11.22 0.52 9.33
CA GLN A 226 -11.36 -0.65 10.19
C GLN A 226 -10.55 -1.84 9.69
N ALA A 227 -10.66 -2.21 8.41
CA ALA A 227 -10.08 -3.47 7.96
C ALA A 227 -9.88 -3.55 6.45
N TRP A 228 -8.93 -4.40 6.05
CA TRP A 228 -8.80 -4.82 4.66
C TRP A 228 -9.98 -5.70 4.26
N ARG A 229 -10.52 -5.48 3.05
CA ARG A 229 -11.67 -6.25 2.55
C ARG A 229 -11.29 -7.11 1.35
N PRO A 230 -11.84 -8.32 1.18
CA PRO A 230 -11.68 -9.13 -0.01
C PRO A 230 -11.94 -8.31 -1.27
N ALA A 231 -11.03 -8.42 -2.22
CA ALA A 231 -11.13 -7.78 -3.52
C ALA A 231 -11.06 -8.84 -4.63
N ASN A 232 -11.29 -8.41 -5.88
CA ASN A 232 -11.23 -9.30 -7.02
C ASN A 232 -9.83 -9.95 -7.13
N ASN A 233 -9.79 -11.28 -7.08
CA ASN A 233 -8.56 -12.07 -7.10
C ASN A 233 -8.28 -12.76 -8.45
N ALA A 234 -9.07 -12.52 -9.50
CA ALA A 234 -8.95 -13.24 -10.78
C ALA A 234 -7.55 -13.16 -11.39
N LYS A 235 -6.92 -11.97 -11.32
CA LYS A 235 -5.55 -11.77 -11.81
C LYS A 235 -4.52 -12.52 -10.96
N ALA A 236 -4.67 -12.53 -9.63
CA ALA A 236 -3.76 -13.27 -8.74
C ALA A 236 -3.89 -14.79 -8.92
N ALA A 237 -5.12 -15.29 -9.09
CA ALA A 237 -5.38 -16.69 -9.41
C ALA A 237 -4.78 -17.08 -10.78
N GLY A 238 -4.91 -16.20 -11.78
CA GLY A 238 -4.30 -16.36 -13.10
C GLY A 238 -2.77 -16.41 -13.03
N ASP A 239 -2.14 -15.50 -12.28
CA ASP A 239 -0.69 -15.47 -12.05
C ASP A 239 -0.20 -16.75 -11.37
N LEU A 240 -0.94 -17.25 -10.37
CA LEU A 240 -0.61 -18.50 -9.68
C LEU A 240 -0.70 -19.71 -10.63
N ALA A 241 -1.72 -19.76 -11.49
CA ALA A 241 -1.85 -20.79 -12.51
C ALA A 241 -0.70 -20.70 -13.54
N TYR A 242 -0.35 -19.48 -13.97
CA TYR A 242 0.74 -19.25 -14.92
C TYR A 242 2.10 -19.66 -14.34
N ARG A 243 2.38 -19.36 -13.07
CA ARG A 243 3.59 -19.85 -12.36
C ARG A 243 3.68 -21.37 -12.36
N ARG A 244 2.56 -22.10 -12.18
CA ARG A 244 2.55 -23.57 -12.23
C ARG A 244 2.88 -24.10 -13.63
N ILE A 245 2.33 -23.47 -14.67
CA ILE A 245 2.63 -23.82 -16.07
C ILE A 245 4.10 -23.57 -16.40
N LEU A 246 4.62 -22.38 -16.05
CA LEU A 246 6.03 -22.07 -16.24
C LEU A 246 6.93 -23.03 -15.46
N SER A 247 6.56 -23.39 -14.22
CA SER A 247 7.35 -24.35 -13.43
C SER A 247 7.47 -25.71 -14.11
N GLY A 248 6.35 -26.21 -14.67
CA GLY A 248 6.34 -27.46 -15.42
C GLY A 248 7.20 -27.42 -16.68
N THR A 249 7.13 -26.32 -17.44
CA THR A 249 7.90 -26.16 -18.68
C THR A 249 9.39 -25.86 -18.45
N ARG A 250 9.75 -25.16 -17.37
CA ARG A 250 11.15 -24.85 -17.01
C ARG A 250 11.86 -25.99 -16.27
N GLY A 251 11.12 -26.96 -15.73
CA GLY A 251 11.67 -28.05 -14.93
C GLY A 251 12.21 -27.62 -13.56
N ALA A 252 11.74 -26.48 -13.03
CA ALA A 252 12.03 -26.00 -11.69
C ALA A 252 10.90 -25.09 -11.19
N THR A 253 10.72 -25.02 -9.87
CA THR A 253 9.71 -24.13 -9.26
C THR A 253 10.00 -22.68 -9.62
N VAL A 254 9.05 -22.04 -10.30
CA VAL A 254 9.06 -20.60 -10.57
C VAL A 254 8.59 -19.85 -9.33
N THR A 255 9.48 -19.03 -8.77
CA THR A 255 9.25 -18.28 -7.53
C THR A 255 8.88 -16.82 -7.81
N ALA A 256 9.31 -16.27 -8.94
CA ALA A 256 8.98 -14.93 -9.38
C ALA A 256 8.77 -14.88 -10.89
N PHE A 257 7.88 -14.00 -11.34
CA PHE A 257 7.83 -13.59 -12.75
C PHE A 257 7.32 -12.16 -12.84
N ALA A 258 7.67 -11.48 -13.92
CA ALA A 258 7.11 -10.20 -14.30
C ALA A 258 6.85 -10.17 -15.81
N THR A 259 5.78 -9.48 -16.20
CA THR A 259 5.39 -9.31 -17.60
C THR A 259 5.22 -7.84 -17.88
N GLU A 260 5.85 -7.36 -18.93
CA GLU A 260 5.67 -5.98 -19.41
C GLU A 260 5.74 -5.96 -20.93
N GLN A 261 4.73 -5.40 -21.58
CA GLN A 261 4.53 -5.53 -23.03
C GLN A 261 4.68 -7.01 -23.47
N GLN A 262 5.55 -7.32 -24.45
CA GLN A 262 5.85 -8.68 -24.89
C GLN A 262 6.91 -9.43 -24.04
N TYR A 263 7.52 -8.78 -23.05
CA TYR A 263 8.57 -9.37 -22.24
C TYR A 263 7.99 -10.19 -21.08
N VAL A 264 8.57 -11.38 -20.86
CA VAL A 264 8.29 -12.24 -19.70
C VAL A 264 9.61 -12.60 -19.05
N TYR A 265 9.83 -12.04 -17.86
CA TYR A 265 10.96 -12.40 -16.98
C TYR A 265 10.50 -13.45 -15.99
N THR A 266 11.23 -14.56 -15.90
CA THR A 266 10.91 -15.69 -15.02
C THR A 266 12.11 -16.05 -14.16
N GLY A 267 11.88 -16.21 -12.87
CA GLY A 267 12.89 -16.52 -11.87
C GLY A 267 12.53 -17.79 -11.10
N MET A 268 13.54 -18.63 -10.87
CA MET A 268 13.36 -19.96 -10.32
C MET A 268 13.94 -20.11 -8.92
N ALA A 269 13.48 -21.13 -8.20
CA ALA A 269 13.93 -21.47 -6.84
C ALA A 269 15.43 -21.84 -6.76
N ASP A 270 16.02 -22.26 -7.88
CA ASP A 270 17.44 -22.60 -8.01
C ASP A 270 18.33 -21.42 -8.48
N GLY A 271 17.76 -20.21 -8.58
CA GLY A 271 18.46 -18.99 -8.97
C GLY A 271 18.59 -18.77 -10.48
N ARG A 272 18.00 -19.64 -11.33
CA ARG A 272 17.94 -19.40 -12.78
C ARG A 272 16.98 -18.26 -13.14
N ILE A 273 17.38 -17.47 -14.13
CA ILE A 273 16.54 -16.46 -14.79
C ILE A 273 16.36 -16.87 -16.25
N ALA A 274 15.11 -16.89 -16.70
CA ALA A 274 14.73 -17.12 -18.08
C ALA A 274 13.92 -15.92 -18.59
N VAL A 275 14.20 -15.47 -19.82
CA VAL A 275 13.53 -14.32 -20.42
C VAL A 275 12.95 -14.70 -21.78
N SER A 276 11.71 -14.31 -22.01
CA SER A 276 11.06 -14.34 -23.31
C SER A 276 10.77 -12.91 -23.75
N THR A 277 10.93 -12.64 -25.04
CA THR A 277 10.68 -11.32 -25.67
C THR A 277 9.50 -11.36 -26.63
N ASP A 278 8.75 -12.46 -26.63
CA ASP A 278 7.64 -12.75 -27.55
C ASP A 278 6.44 -13.39 -26.82
N SER A 279 6.14 -12.88 -25.62
CA SER A 279 5.01 -13.31 -24.78
C SER A 279 5.04 -14.79 -24.38
N GLY A 280 6.22 -15.36 -24.19
CA GLY A 280 6.43 -16.74 -23.74
C GLY A 280 6.49 -17.77 -24.87
N VAL A 281 6.46 -17.36 -26.15
CA VAL A 281 6.51 -18.26 -27.31
C VAL A 281 7.89 -18.90 -27.44
N SER A 282 8.96 -18.12 -27.32
CA SER A 282 10.34 -18.58 -27.28
C SER A 282 11.10 -17.98 -26.10
N TRP A 283 12.20 -18.60 -25.73
CA TRP A 283 12.96 -18.26 -24.54
C TRP A 283 14.44 -18.15 -24.86
N GLN A 284 15.07 -17.10 -24.36
CA GLN A 284 16.51 -16.97 -24.36
C GLN A 284 17.15 -18.07 -23.49
N PRO A 285 18.43 -18.41 -23.71
CA PRO A 285 19.15 -19.35 -22.85
C PRO A 285 19.10 -18.92 -21.38
N ASP A 286 18.77 -19.87 -20.49
CA ASP A 286 18.71 -19.63 -19.05
C ASP A 286 20.03 -19.02 -18.55
N GLN A 287 19.94 -17.86 -17.90
CA GLN A 287 21.06 -17.24 -17.23
C GLN A 287 21.16 -17.79 -15.81
N ARG A 288 22.39 -18.14 -15.39
CA ARG A 288 22.70 -18.50 -14.01
C ARG A 288 23.47 -17.36 -13.36
N SER A 289 22.83 -16.66 -12.44
CA SER A 289 23.48 -15.66 -11.61
C SER A 289 24.19 -16.31 -10.41
N GLY A 290 25.31 -16.99 -10.69
CA GLY A 290 26.16 -17.60 -9.67
C GLY A 290 25.46 -18.70 -8.85
N GLN A 291 25.92 -18.90 -7.61
CA GLN A 291 25.37 -19.90 -6.67
C GLN A 291 24.24 -19.35 -5.77
N SER A 292 23.58 -18.25 -6.16
CA SER A 292 22.61 -17.50 -5.36
C SER A 292 21.34 -18.30 -4.99
N GLY A 293 20.49 -17.74 -4.13
CA GLY A 293 19.19 -18.33 -3.78
C GLY A 293 18.10 -18.13 -4.82
N ALA A 294 16.87 -18.44 -4.43
CA ALA A 294 15.69 -18.28 -5.27
C ALA A 294 15.54 -16.83 -5.75
N VAL A 295 15.11 -16.64 -7.00
CA VAL A 295 14.70 -15.31 -7.48
C VAL A 295 13.37 -14.94 -6.83
N THR A 296 13.32 -13.84 -6.08
CA THR A 296 12.18 -13.47 -5.25
C THR A 296 11.28 -12.41 -5.87
N ALA A 297 11.83 -11.52 -6.69
CA ALA A 297 11.07 -10.51 -7.41
C ALA A 297 11.83 -9.98 -8.65
N PHE A 298 11.06 -9.35 -9.53
CA PHE A 298 11.58 -8.53 -10.62
C PHE A 298 10.93 -7.15 -10.57
N TRP A 299 11.67 -6.14 -11.02
CA TRP A 299 11.10 -4.87 -11.46
C TRP A 299 11.44 -4.70 -12.94
N VAL A 300 10.44 -4.46 -13.78
CA VAL A 300 10.63 -4.23 -15.21
C VAL A 300 10.21 -2.79 -15.50
N ASN A 301 11.01 -2.05 -16.25
CA ASN A 301 10.68 -0.67 -16.56
C ASN A 301 9.46 -0.64 -17.49
N PRO A 302 8.36 0.02 -17.08
CA PRO A 302 7.11 0.04 -17.85
C PRO A 302 7.23 0.76 -19.20
N THR A 303 8.19 1.68 -19.32
CA THR A 303 8.42 2.46 -20.54
C THR A 303 9.50 1.88 -21.45
N ASP A 304 10.38 1.03 -20.92
CA ASP A 304 11.42 0.33 -21.68
C ASP A 304 11.65 -1.07 -21.09
N PRO A 305 10.90 -2.09 -21.55
CA PRO A 305 10.94 -3.41 -20.94
C PRO A 305 12.24 -4.18 -21.13
N HIS A 306 13.19 -3.68 -21.94
CA HIS A 306 14.55 -4.24 -22.00
C HIS A 306 15.31 -4.02 -20.69
N PHE A 307 14.92 -2.97 -19.96
CA PHE A 307 15.47 -2.62 -18.68
C PHE A 307 14.72 -3.37 -17.57
N ALA A 308 15.45 -4.16 -16.78
CA ALA A 308 14.87 -4.85 -15.63
C ALA A 308 15.88 -5.05 -14.48
N LEU A 309 15.34 -5.24 -13.28
CA LEU A 309 16.04 -5.66 -12.09
C LEU A 309 15.51 -7.02 -11.63
N ALA A 310 16.40 -7.88 -11.13
CA ALA A 310 16.04 -9.13 -10.48
C ALA A 310 16.68 -9.20 -9.09
N VAL A 311 15.92 -9.66 -8.10
CA VAL A 311 16.46 -9.87 -6.74
C VAL A 311 16.39 -11.32 -6.34
N LEU A 312 17.44 -11.78 -5.67
CA LEU A 312 17.63 -13.17 -5.27
C LEU A 312 17.87 -13.25 -3.76
N ALA A 313 17.25 -14.25 -3.15
CA ALA A 313 17.39 -14.56 -1.75
C ALA A 313 18.79 -15.05 -1.39
N THR A 314 19.12 -15.00 -0.09
CA THR A 314 20.22 -15.79 0.46
C THR A 314 19.94 -17.28 0.34
N ARG A 315 21.00 -18.11 0.30
CA ARG A 315 20.87 -19.57 0.27
C ARG A 315 21.82 -20.23 1.24
N ALA A 316 21.32 -21.14 2.06
CA ALA A 316 22.19 -21.98 2.89
C ALA A 316 23.05 -22.90 2.00
N HIS A 317 24.34 -22.97 2.27
CA HIS A 317 25.29 -23.85 1.61
C HIS A 317 26.27 -24.45 2.63
N GLY A 318 25.90 -25.61 3.19
CA GLY A 318 26.65 -26.21 4.29
C GLY A 318 26.59 -25.31 5.53
N ALA A 319 27.76 -24.93 6.05
CA ALA A 319 27.87 -24.00 7.19
C ALA A 319 27.88 -22.51 6.76
N GLU A 320 27.94 -22.23 5.46
CA GLU A 320 28.00 -20.88 4.91
C GLU A 320 26.63 -20.43 4.37
N THR A 321 26.43 -19.11 4.33
CA THR A 321 25.27 -18.50 3.68
C THR A 321 25.76 -17.80 2.42
N ILE A 322 25.15 -18.15 1.29
CA ILE A 322 25.40 -17.44 0.04
C ILE A 322 24.62 -16.12 0.10
N PRO A 323 25.29 -14.98 -0.13
CA PRO A 323 24.67 -13.67 -0.01
C PRO A 323 23.55 -13.47 -1.03
N PRO A 324 22.63 -12.52 -0.81
CA PRO A 324 21.60 -12.18 -1.77
C PRO A 324 22.22 -11.62 -3.06
N ARG A 325 21.38 -11.43 -4.10
CA ARG A 325 21.79 -10.66 -5.28
C ARG A 325 20.76 -9.62 -5.69
N VAL A 326 21.25 -8.50 -6.18
CA VAL A 326 20.48 -7.52 -6.97
C VAL A 326 21.15 -7.46 -8.34
N LEU A 327 20.44 -7.91 -9.36
CA LEU A 327 20.92 -7.97 -10.72
C LEU A 327 20.18 -6.96 -11.59
N HIS A 328 20.88 -6.48 -12.62
CA HIS A 328 20.42 -5.44 -13.51
C HIS A 328 20.67 -5.83 -14.96
N THR A 329 19.71 -5.54 -15.84
CA THR A 329 19.84 -5.71 -17.29
C THR A 329 19.27 -4.49 -18.01
N ILE A 330 19.89 -4.13 -19.14
CA ILE A 330 19.44 -3.09 -20.08
C ILE A 330 19.20 -3.65 -21.49
N ASP A 331 19.37 -4.95 -21.68
CA ASP A 331 19.39 -5.62 -22.99
C ASP A 331 18.35 -6.74 -23.11
N GLY A 332 17.29 -6.69 -22.29
CA GLY A 332 16.24 -7.68 -22.32
C GLY A 332 16.66 -9.02 -21.72
N GLY A 333 17.62 -9.01 -20.79
CA GLY A 333 18.10 -10.19 -20.06
C GLY A 333 19.13 -11.05 -20.78
N LEU A 334 19.71 -10.56 -21.88
CA LEU A 334 20.83 -11.21 -22.57
C LEU A 334 22.08 -11.21 -21.69
N SER A 335 22.26 -10.14 -20.90
CA SER A 335 23.28 -10.04 -19.87
C SER A 335 22.71 -9.44 -18.57
N TRP A 336 23.33 -9.82 -17.45
CA TRP A 336 22.97 -9.35 -16.12
C TRP A 336 24.21 -8.89 -15.36
N GLU A 337 24.18 -7.66 -14.86
CA GLU A 337 25.22 -7.06 -14.02
C GLU A 337 24.81 -7.16 -12.54
N ASP A 338 25.76 -7.50 -11.67
CA ASP A 338 25.55 -7.59 -10.22
C ASP A 338 25.80 -6.25 -9.55
N ILE A 339 24.76 -5.67 -8.96
CA ILE A 339 24.79 -4.38 -8.25
C ILE A 339 24.57 -4.54 -6.73
N SER A 340 24.80 -5.74 -6.19
CA SER A 340 24.59 -6.04 -4.76
C SER A 340 25.57 -5.29 -3.86
N ALA A 341 26.82 -5.11 -4.29
CA ALA A 341 27.84 -4.31 -3.61
C ALA A 341 27.92 -4.53 -2.08
N ASN A 342 27.56 -3.52 -1.27
CA ASN A 342 27.61 -3.56 0.19
C ASN A 342 26.25 -3.92 0.85
N LEU A 343 25.30 -4.46 0.09
CA LEU A 343 24.03 -4.92 0.66
C LEU A 343 24.29 -6.02 1.70
N PRO A 344 23.65 -5.99 2.89
CA PRO A 344 23.87 -7.02 3.90
C PRO A 344 23.46 -8.43 3.45
N ASP A 345 24.03 -9.46 4.07
CA ASP A 345 23.77 -10.88 3.79
C ASP A 345 22.41 -11.33 4.35
N VAL A 346 21.34 -10.72 3.86
CA VAL A 346 19.94 -10.96 4.26
C VAL A 346 19.05 -11.21 3.05
N THR A 347 17.93 -11.90 3.22
CA THR A 347 17.03 -12.16 2.10
C THR A 347 16.46 -10.86 1.56
N VAL A 348 16.46 -10.72 0.23
CA VAL A 348 15.78 -9.64 -0.49
C VAL A 348 14.46 -10.18 -1.03
N HIS A 349 13.37 -9.47 -0.80
CA HIS A 349 11.98 -9.91 -1.08
C HIS A 349 11.32 -9.17 -2.23
N GLY A 350 11.69 -7.90 -2.43
CA GLY A 350 11.06 -7.00 -3.39
C GLY A 350 12.04 -5.93 -3.87
N VAL A 351 11.78 -5.38 -5.04
CA VAL A 351 12.61 -4.35 -5.68
C VAL A 351 11.74 -3.38 -6.47
N THR A 352 12.10 -2.10 -6.44
CA THR A 352 11.50 -1.06 -7.28
C THR A 352 12.56 -0.01 -7.61
N ALA A 353 12.41 0.69 -8.72
CA ALA A 353 13.39 1.68 -9.16
C ALA A 353 12.74 2.89 -9.84
N ASP A 354 13.44 4.02 -9.78
CA ASP A 354 13.27 5.15 -10.68
C ASP A 354 14.59 5.37 -11.44
N PRO A 355 14.71 4.86 -12.68
CA PRO A 355 15.91 5.07 -13.49
C PRO A 355 16.17 6.54 -13.82
N THR A 356 15.14 7.40 -13.85
CA THR A 356 15.30 8.83 -14.13
C THR A 356 15.85 9.57 -12.91
N GLY A 357 15.44 9.14 -11.71
CA GLY A 357 15.92 9.62 -10.42
C GLY A 357 17.18 8.90 -9.91
N ASN A 358 17.75 7.97 -10.69
CA ASN A 358 18.91 7.15 -10.31
C ASN A 358 18.73 6.44 -8.96
N ALA A 359 17.56 5.85 -8.70
CA ALA A 359 17.23 5.26 -7.41
C ALA A 359 16.76 3.81 -7.53
N VAL A 360 17.28 2.95 -6.66
CA VAL A 360 16.80 1.57 -6.46
C VAL A 360 16.48 1.35 -5.00
N TYR A 361 15.32 0.77 -4.73
CA TYR A 361 14.89 0.35 -3.41
C TYR A 361 14.75 -1.16 -3.36
N VAL A 362 15.21 -1.78 -2.28
CA VAL A 362 15.04 -3.21 -2.03
C VAL A 362 14.44 -3.44 -0.65
N ALA A 363 13.45 -4.34 -0.57
CA ALA A 363 12.84 -4.81 0.66
C ALA A 363 13.58 -6.07 1.15
N THR A 364 13.96 -6.11 2.42
CA THR A 364 14.76 -7.20 2.99
C THR A 364 14.26 -7.64 4.37
N ASP A 365 14.84 -8.71 4.91
CA ASP A 365 14.60 -9.14 6.30
C ASP A 365 14.95 -8.07 7.36
N GLN A 366 15.73 -7.05 7.00
CA GLN A 366 16.18 -5.96 7.87
C GLN A 366 15.59 -4.59 7.48
N GLY A 367 14.48 -4.58 6.76
CA GLY A 367 13.79 -3.35 6.34
C GLY A 367 14.11 -2.99 4.88
N VAL A 368 14.17 -1.70 4.57
CA VAL A 368 14.33 -1.21 3.19
C VAL A 368 15.67 -0.52 3.00
N PHE A 369 16.36 -0.83 1.90
CA PHE A 369 17.62 -0.19 1.52
C PHE A 369 17.45 0.61 0.24
N LEU A 370 18.16 1.74 0.15
CA LEU A 370 18.25 2.62 -1.02
C LEU A 370 19.68 2.63 -1.54
N ALA A 371 19.83 2.47 -2.84
CA ALA A 371 21.04 2.81 -3.60
C ALA A 371 20.75 3.96 -4.58
N ARG A 372 21.66 4.94 -4.65
CA ARG A 372 21.66 5.94 -5.72
C ARG A 372 22.68 5.58 -6.79
N THR A 373 22.21 5.22 -7.98
CA THR A 373 23.06 4.77 -9.08
C THR A 373 22.42 5.00 -10.44
N ASN A 374 23.24 5.30 -11.46
CA ASN A 374 22.78 5.45 -12.83
C ASN A 374 22.62 4.09 -13.48
N LEU A 375 21.39 3.61 -13.51
CA LEU A 375 21.09 2.30 -14.06
C LEU A 375 21.11 2.28 -15.60
N ASN A 376 20.98 3.43 -16.27
CA ASN A 376 21.00 3.48 -17.73
C ASN A 376 22.44 3.38 -18.30
N ALA A 377 23.45 3.26 -17.46
CA ALA A 377 24.83 3.11 -17.89
C ALA A 377 25.10 1.70 -18.46
N LEU A 378 25.98 1.61 -19.47
CA LEU A 378 26.41 0.32 -20.05
C LEU A 378 27.12 -0.59 -19.04
N SER A 379 27.69 -0.01 -17.98
CA SER A 379 28.14 -0.73 -16.79
C SER A 379 27.91 0.18 -15.59
N VAL A 380 27.33 -0.39 -14.56
CA VAL A 380 26.95 0.29 -13.33
C VAL A 380 28.09 0.12 -12.33
N ALA A 381 28.66 1.24 -11.88
CA ALA A 381 29.61 1.20 -10.76
C ALA A 381 28.94 0.60 -9.52
N ALA A 382 29.67 -0.19 -8.74
CA ALA A 382 29.17 -0.82 -7.51
C ALA A 382 28.49 0.24 -6.60
N PRO A 383 27.17 0.17 -6.42
CA PRO A 383 26.46 1.19 -5.67
C PRO A 383 26.72 1.09 -4.16
N SER A 384 26.38 2.14 -3.43
CA SER A 384 26.32 2.10 -1.96
C SER A 384 24.86 2.02 -1.52
N TRP A 385 24.51 0.89 -0.88
CA TRP A 385 23.23 0.64 -0.25
C TRP A 385 23.20 1.24 1.16
N THR A 386 22.12 1.95 1.46
CA THR A 386 21.89 2.62 2.75
C THR A 386 20.53 2.20 3.30
N ALA A 387 20.49 1.76 4.56
CA ALA A 387 19.24 1.41 5.23
C ALA A 387 18.39 2.68 5.44
N LEU A 388 17.10 2.60 5.15
CA LEU A 388 16.15 3.67 5.44
C LEU A 388 15.75 3.63 6.92
N ALA A 389 15.85 4.78 7.59
CA ALA A 389 15.47 4.94 8.98
C ALA A 389 13.97 5.27 9.14
N GLY A 390 13.45 5.09 10.36
CA GLY A 390 12.10 5.51 10.75
C GLY A 390 10.99 4.45 10.56
N LEU A 391 11.27 3.33 9.90
CA LEU A 391 10.38 2.17 9.87
C LEU A 391 10.51 1.32 11.14
N LEU A 392 9.47 0.52 11.41
CA LEU A 392 9.57 -0.55 12.40
C LEU A 392 10.69 -1.52 12.01
N PRO A 393 11.51 -2.02 12.96
CA PRO A 393 12.64 -2.91 12.69
C PRO A 393 12.19 -4.36 12.45
N VAL A 394 11.37 -4.56 11.41
CA VAL A 394 10.83 -5.85 10.98
C VAL A 394 11.10 -6.07 9.50
N ALA A 395 10.91 -7.30 9.01
CA ALA A 395 11.09 -7.63 7.62
C ALA A 395 10.14 -6.81 6.72
N ALA A 396 10.69 -6.22 5.66
CA ALA A 396 9.92 -5.62 4.59
C ALA A 396 9.64 -6.72 3.55
N THR A 397 8.37 -7.07 3.35
CA THR A 397 7.99 -8.15 2.43
C THR A 397 7.88 -7.69 0.99
N ASP A 398 7.74 -6.38 0.77
CA ASP A 398 7.69 -5.77 -0.56
C ASP A 398 7.95 -4.26 -0.51
N VAL A 399 8.33 -3.69 -1.65
CA VAL A 399 8.55 -2.25 -1.83
C VAL A 399 8.13 -1.81 -3.23
N LYS A 400 7.42 -0.68 -3.32
CA LYS A 400 6.90 -0.17 -4.59
C LYS A 400 6.90 1.35 -4.62
N LEU A 401 7.35 1.94 -5.72
CA LEU A 401 7.13 3.36 -6.03
C LEU A 401 5.77 3.53 -6.69
N ASP A 402 5.10 4.65 -6.42
CA ASP A 402 3.97 5.09 -7.24
C ASP A 402 4.41 5.40 -8.67
N SER A 403 3.46 5.54 -9.59
CA SER A 403 3.76 5.71 -11.03
C SER A 403 4.55 6.98 -11.35
N ALA A 404 4.45 8.00 -10.50
CA ALA A 404 5.24 9.23 -10.57
C ALA A 404 6.59 9.15 -9.81
N ALA A 405 6.84 8.04 -9.10
CA ALA A 405 7.96 7.85 -8.20
C ALA A 405 8.15 8.98 -7.17
N ILE A 406 7.04 9.49 -6.64
CA ILE A 406 6.98 10.52 -5.59
C ILE A 406 6.86 9.87 -4.21
N GLN A 407 6.07 8.81 -4.09
CA GLN A 407 5.85 8.09 -2.84
C GLN A 407 6.48 6.70 -2.90
N LEU A 408 7.12 6.32 -1.81
CA LEU A 408 7.65 4.98 -1.59
C LEU A 408 6.70 4.24 -0.65
N TRP A 409 6.22 3.08 -1.08
CA TRP A 409 5.34 2.20 -0.33
C TRP A 409 6.06 0.92 0.06
N VAL A 410 5.82 0.46 1.28
CA VAL A 410 6.48 -0.71 1.86
C VAL A 410 5.44 -1.57 2.54
N ALA A 411 5.44 -2.87 2.26
CA ALA A 411 4.68 -3.85 3.04
C ALA A 411 5.58 -4.36 4.17
N LEU A 412 5.12 -4.20 5.41
CA LEU A 412 5.80 -4.72 6.58
C LEU A 412 5.10 -5.97 7.08
N GLU A 413 5.90 -6.97 7.37
CA GLU A 413 5.44 -8.26 7.83
C GLU A 413 4.61 -8.16 9.11
N GLY A 414 3.34 -8.57 9.06
CA GLY A 414 2.43 -8.53 10.21
C GLY A 414 1.77 -7.17 10.48
N TYR A 415 2.29 -6.06 9.93
CA TYR A 415 1.86 -4.70 10.31
C TYR A 415 1.05 -3.93 9.25
N GLY A 416 0.97 -4.45 8.03
CA GLY A 416 0.29 -3.80 6.91
C GLY A 416 1.25 -2.98 6.04
N MET A 417 0.76 -1.91 5.43
CA MET A 417 1.54 -1.06 4.54
C MET A 417 1.97 0.24 5.22
N TYR A 418 3.07 0.81 4.75
CA TYR A 418 3.58 2.11 5.15
C TYR A 418 4.00 2.87 3.91
N GLN A 419 3.91 4.20 3.97
CA GLN A 419 4.37 5.07 2.89
C GLN A 419 5.13 6.28 3.42
N THR A 420 5.99 6.84 2.57
CA THR A 420 6.71 8.09 2.80
C THR A 420 7.02 8.73 1.45
N MET A 421 7.30 10.02 1.42
CA MET A 421 7.93 10.64 0.26
C MET A 421 9.21 9.87 -0.09
N ALA A 422 9.37 9.49 -1.36
CA ALA A 422 10.50 8.72 -1.84
C ALA A 422 11.80 9.51 -1.61
N PRO A 423 12.77 8.97 -0.83
CA PRO A 423 13.94 9.75 -0.41
C PRO A 423 14.81 10.32 -1.55
N HIS A 424 14.76 9.72 -2.76
CA HIS A 424 15.49 10.24 -3.92
C HIS A 424 14.88 11.52 -4.51
N ARG A 425 13.62 11.84 -4.17
CA ARG A 425 12.96 13.10 -4.58
C ARG A 425 13.38 14.30 -3.76
N ALA A 426 14.05 14.10 -2.62
CA ALA A 426 14.58 15.21 -1.83
C ALA A 426 15.60 16.00 -2.67
N GLY A 427 15.24 17.23 -3.03
CA GLY A 427 16.04 18.06 -3.92
C GLY A 427 15.88 17.74 -5.41
N ASP A 428 14.92 16.91 -5.84
CA ASP A 428 14.50 16.71 -7.24
C ASP A 428 13.00 17.00 -7.39
N PRO A 429 12.60 18.29 -7.47
CA PRO A 429 11.22 18.68 -7.34
C PRO A 429 10.35 18.23 -8.52
N ARG A 430 9.15 17.75 -8.20
CA ARG A 430 8.13 17.37 -9.19
C ARG A 430 6.88 18.18 -8.97
N LEU A 431 6.32 18.67 -10.07
CA LEU A 431 5.05 19.37 -10.07
C LEU A 431 3.92 18.36 -10.30
N ILE A 432 2.98 18.30 -9.36
CA ILE A 432 1.81 17.43 -9.43
C ILE A 432 0.55 18.17 -9.03
N THR A 433 -0.58 17.73 -9.56
CA THR A 433 -1.85 18.26 -9.07
C THR A 433 -2.07 17.83 -7.62
N SER A 434 -2.49 18.77 -6.79
CA SER A 434 -2.79 18.52 -5.37
C SER A 434 -3.87 17.44 -5.16
N ALA A 435 -4.64 17.15 -6.21
CA ALA A 435 -5.78 16.24 -6.23
C ALA A 435 -5.46 14.80 -6.74
N GLY A 436 -4.20 14.40 -6.93
CA GLY A 436 -3.95 12.99 -7.30
C GLY A 436 -2.54 12.50 -7.58
N LEU A 437 -1.46 13.14 -7.10
CA LEU A 437 -0.05 12.72 -7.34
C LEU A 437 0.33 12.50 -8.82
N ILE A 438 -0.50 12.94 -9.78
CA ILE A 438 -0.32 12.78 -11.21
C ILE A 438 -0.04 14.14 -11.84
N ALA A 439 0.86 14.16 -12.82
CA ALA A 439 1.08 15.31 -13.68
C ALA A 439 -0.13 15.54 -14.60
N ARG A 440 -0.74 16.72 -14.53
CA ARG A 440 -1.86 17.14 -15.40
C ARG A 440 -1.55 18.49 -16.03
N ALA A 441 -2.33 18.83 -17.06
CA ALA A 441 -2.40 20.20 -17.55
C ALA A 441 -2.81 21.14 -16.41
N ALA A 442 -2.35 22.39 -16.50
CA ALA A 442 -2.76 23.47 -15.62
C ALA A 442 -3.98 24.18 -16.18
N ALA A 443 -4.83 24.68 -15.29
CA ALA A 443 -5.85 25.66 -15.63
C ALA A 443 -5.64 26.91 -14.75
N PRO A 444 -6.19 28.07 -15.15
CA PRO A 444 -6.21 29.26 -14.30
C PRO A 444 -6.78 28.93 -12.91
N GLY A 445 -6.06 29.30 -11.85
CA GLY A 445 -6.47 29.05 -10.47
C GLY A 445 -6.18 27.65 -9.92
N THR A 446 -5.61 26.72 -10.70
CA THR A 446 -5.28 25.35 -10.23
C THR A 446 -4.29 25.39 -9.07
N LEU A 447 -4.50 24.50 -8.09
CA LEU A 447 -3.56 24.20 -7.02
C LEU A 447 -2.63 23.05 -7.41
N PHE A 448 -1.34 23.35 -7.44
CA PHE A 448 -0.29 22.33 -7.62
C PHE A 448 0.50 22.16 -6.33
N SER A 449 0.97 20.93 -6.11
CA SER A 449 2.03 20.64 -5.17
C SER A 449 3.36 20.51 -5.91
N VAL A 450 4.40 21.12 -5.36
CA VAL A 450 5.80 20.94 -5.72
C VAL A 450 6.39 20.00 -4.68
N GLU A 451 6.45 18.71 -4.99
CA GLU A 451 6.98 17.68 -4.11
C GLU A 451 8.49 17.56 -4.25
N GLY A 452 9.20 17.29 -3.17
CA GLY A 452 10.66 17.13 -3.14
C GLY A 452 11.44 18.42 -2.87
N ALA A 453 10.80 19.59 -2.75
CA ALA A 453 11.50 20.84 -2.41
C ALA A 453 10.62 21.90 -1.74
N ARG A 454 11.27 22.69 -0.88
CA ARG A 454 10.76 23.98 -0.41
C ARG A 454 10.81 25.02 -1.51
N VAL A 455 9.69 25.69 -1.74
CA VAL A 455 9.55 26.84 -2.63
C VAL A 455 9.38 28.11 -1.79
N ASN A 456 10.26 29.09 -1.98
CA ASN A 456 10.19 30.39 -1.33
C ASN A 456 9.49 31.43 -2.23
N SER A 457 9.73 31.37 -3.53
CA SER A 457 9.03 32.14 -4.57
C SER A 457 8.91 31.32 -5.84
N ALA A 458 7.92 31.65 -6.67
CA ALA A 458 7.72 31.00 -7.95
C ALA A 458 7.23 32.00 -9.01
N ASN A 459 7.56 31.73 -10.27
CA ASN A 459 7.15 32.52 -11.41
C ASN A 459 6.73 31.60 -12.57
N ALA A 460 5.53 31.81 -13.11
CA ALA A 460 4.97 31.09 -14.24
C ALA A 460 4.91 32.02 -15.45
N SER A 461 5.76 31.77 -16.46
CA SER A 461 5.80 32.55 -17.72
C SER A 461 5.81 34.08 -17.52
N GLY A 462 6.55 34.57 -16.53
CA GLY A 462 6.67 35.99 -16.19
C GLY A 462 5.71 36.47 -15.09
N LEU A 463 4.69 35.69 -14.73
CA LEU A 463 3.73 36.04 -13.68
C LEU A 463 4.14 35.49 -12.31
N PRO A 464 4.06 36.28 -11.22
CA PRO A 464 4.33 35.79 -9.87
C PRO A 464 3.30 34.74 -9.48
N VAL A 465 3.77 33.63 -8.90
CA VAL A 465 2.95 32.51 -8.47
C VAL A 465 2.89 32.50 -6.95
N PRO A 466 1.71 32.63 -6.33
CA PRO A 466 1.58 32.53 -4.88
C PRO A 466 1.99 31.15 -4.37
N VAL A 467 2.86 31.15 -3.36
CA VAL A 467 3.20 29.97 -2.55
C VAL A 467 2.32 30.00 -1.30
N LEU A 468 1.42 29.05 -1.19
CA LEU A 468 0.42 28.99 -0.12
C LEU A 468 0.93 28.29 1.13
N PHE A 469 1.78 27.28 0.92
CA PHE A 469 2.37 26.47 1.97
C PHE A 469 3.73 25.95 1.50
N ALA A 470 4.70 25.81 2.41
CA ALA A 470 6.01 25.26 2.09
C ALA A 470 6.64 24.57 3.31
N THR A 471 7.01 23.31 3.14
CA THR A 471 7.90 22.53 4.02
C THR A 471 9.19 22.25 3.29
N ASP A 472 10.14 21.59 3.96
CA ASP A 472 11.39 21.17 3.33
C ASP A 472 11.19 20.13 2.24
N THR A 473 10.09 19.37 2.31
CA THR A 473 9.78 18.24 1.43
C THR A 473 8.69 18.53 0.41
N GLY A 474 7.89 19.57 0.57
CA GLY A 474 6.83 19.90 -0.39
C GLY A 474 6.28 21.30 -0.21
N SER A 475 5.77 21.89 -1.29
CA SER A 475 5.14 23.21 -1.28
C SER A 475 3.86 23.22 -2.09
N GLN A 476 2.87 24.02 -1.69
CA GLN A 476 1.65 24.23 -2.47
C GLN A 476 1.68 25.61 -3.13
N ILE A 477 1.33 25.65 -4.40
CA ILE A 477 1.27 26.88 -5.21
C ILE A 477 -0.09 27.00 -5.90
N GLN A 478 -0.48 28.24 -6.21
CA GLN A 478 -1.67 28.51 -7.01
C GLN A 478 -1.29 29.13 -8.36
N ILE A 479 -1.73 28.52 -9.45
CA ILE A 479 -1.54 29.07 -10.79
C ILE A 479 -2.38 30.34 -10.94
N PRO A 480 -1.82 31.47 -11.42
CA PRO A 480 -2.56 32.71 -11.56
C PRO A 480 -3.81 32.60 -12.43
N PHE A 481 -4.88 33.29 -12.05
CA PHE A 481 -6.12 33.34 -12.85
C PHE A 481 -5.92 34.09 -14.17
N GLU A 482 -4.90 34.95 -14.22
CA GLU A 482 -4.48 35.74 -15.37
C GLU A 482 -3.64 34.95 -16.36
N MET A 483 -3.24 33.71 -16.05
CA MET A 483 -2.48 32.86 -16.98
C MET A 483 -3.22 32.67 -18.30
N ARG A 484 -2.50 32.81 -19.42
CA ARG A 484 -2.98 32.64 -20.79
C ARG A 484 -1.93 31.90 -21.63
N GLY A 485 -2.37 31.31 -22.74
CA GLY A 485 -1.53 30.58 -23.68
C GLY A 485 -1.79 29.07 -23.67
N ASP A 486 -0.94 28.32 -24.37
CA ASP A 486 -1.10 26.86 -24.53
C ASP A 486 -0.21 26.05 -23.57
N SER A 487 0.79 26.69 -22.96
CA SER A 487 1.68 26.08 -21.97
C SER A 487 2.25 27.13 -21.03
N MET A 488 2.75 26.67 -19.88
CA MET A 488 3.45 27.49 -18.91
C MET A 488 4.81 26.89 -18.55
N THR A 489 5.80 27.76 -18.40
CA THR A 489 7.09 27.39 -17.82
C THR A 489 7.13 27.91 -16.39
N LEU A 490 7.47 27.02 -15.44
CA LEU A 490 7.49 27.35 -14.02
C LEU A 490 8.93 27.39 -13.51
N ALA A 491 9.35 28.56 -13.05
CA ALA A 491 10.58 28.73 -12.27
C ALA A 491 10.23 28.78 -10.79
N ILE A 492 10.95 27.99 -9.98
CA ILE A 492 10.83 27.98 -8.52
C ILE A 492 12.16 28.39 -7.91
N ASP A 493 12.11 29.22 -6.86
CA ASP A 493 13.27 29.59 -6.06
C ASP A 493 13.15 28.93 -4.70
N GLY A 494 14.19 28.22 -4.28
CA GLY A 494 14.25 27.59 -2.97
C GLY A 494 15.64 27.70 -2.33
N PRO A 495 15.87 27.02 -1.19
CA PRO A 495 17.16 26.99 -0.53
C PRO A 495 18.32 26.50 -1.43
N ALA A 496 18.01 25.65 -2.41
CA ALA A 496 18.96 25.10 -3.38
C ALA A 496 19.15 25.99 -4.63
N GLY A 497 18.59 27.19 -4.66
CA GLY A 497 18.61 28.12 -5.79
C GLY A 497 17.38 28.00 -6.71
N THR A 498 17.43 28.74 -7.82
CA THR A 498 16.39 28.75 -8.85
C THR A 498 16.42 27.48 -9.70
N ARG A 499 15.25 26.91 -9.96
CA ARG A 499 15.08 25.72 -10.81
C ARG A 499 13.94 25.93 -11.79
N LEU A 500 14.18 25.57 -13.04
CA LEU A 500 13.15 25.53 -14.07
C LEU A 500 12.54 24.13 -14.10
N LEU A 501 11.23 24.04 -13.89
CA LEU A 501 10.49 22.79 -14.00
C LEU A 501 10.07 22.53 -15.45
N PRO A 502 9.77 21.27 -15.82
CA PRO A 502 9.23 20.94 -17.14
C PRO A 502 8.00 21.79 -17.49
N SER A 503 7.86 22.12 -18.77
CA SER A 503 6.70 22.88 -19.27
C SER A 503 5.41 22.08 -19.05
N VAL A 504 4.35 22.79 -18.64
CA VAL A 504 3.04 22.21 -18.35
C VAL A 504 2.04 22.74 -19.37
N PRO A 505 1.24 21.89 -20.03
CA PRO A 505 0.16 22.34 -20.90
C PRO A 505 -0.84 23.21 -20.13
N LEU A 506 -1.31 24.30 -20.73
CA LEU A 506 -2.34 25.17 -20.16
C LEU A 506 -3.66 24.94 -20.91
N VAL A 507 -4.74 24.73 -20.17
CA VAL A 507 -6.09 24.51 -20.69
C VAL A 507 -7.10 25.43 -19.98
N SER A 508 -8.31 25.54 -20.54
CA SER A 508 -9.40 26.34 -19.94
C SER A 508 -9.85 25.81 -18.58
N ALA A 509 -9.94 24.49 -18.46
CA ALA A 509 -10.26 23.77 -17.23
C ALA A 509 -9.50 22.43 -17.18
N ALA A 510 -8.99 22.09 -16.00
CA ALA A 510 -8.33 20.83 -15.67
C ALA A 510 -8.85 20.37 -14.30
N PRO A 511 -10.15 20.01 -14.21
CA PRO A 511 -10.77 19.74 -12.93
C PRO A 511 -10.11 18.55 -12.25
N ALA A 512 -9.99 18.61 -10.92
CA ALA A 512 -9.51 17.51 -10.13
C ALA A 512 -10.12 17.57 -8.72
N ILE A 513 -10.76 16.48 -8.30
CA ILE A 513 -11.36 16.28 -6.98
C ILE A 513 -10.25 15.99 -5.98
N GLN A 514 -10.22 16.73 -4.89
CA GLN A 514 -9.19 16.63 -3.87
C GLN A 514 -9.22 15.25 -3.21
N LEU A 515 -8.06 14.63 -3.05
CA LEU A 515 -7.88 13.34 -2.39
C LEU A 515 -7.06 13.52 -1.11
N ASP A 516 -7.31 12.67 -0.12
CA ASP A 516 -6.38 12.41 0.96
C ASP A 516 -5.17 11.65 0.38
N PRO A 517 -3.95 12.19 0.48
CA PRO A 517 -2.76 11.52 -0.06
C PRO A 517 -2.43 10.21 0.67
N ARG A 518 -3.08 9.90 1.80
CA ARG A 518 -2.79 8.70 2.60
C ARG A 518 -3.42 7.44 2.02
N ASP A 519 -4.69 7.51 1.67
CA ASP A 519 -5.51 6.36 1.27
C ASP A 519 -6.29 6.60 -0.03
N GLY A 520 -6.20 7.80 -0.60
CA GLY A 520 -6.94 8.18 -1.79
C GLY A 520 -8.42 8.51 -1.53
N ALA A 521 -8.84 8.68 -0.27
CA ALA A 521 -10.20 9.07 0.05
C ALA A 521 -10.53 10.45 -0.55
N PRO A 522 -11.63 10.61 -1.30
CA PRO A 522 -11.99 11.92 -1.82
C PRO A 522 -12.52 12.83 -0.71
N LEU A 523 -12.23 14.12 -0.83
CA LEU A 523 -12.72 15.14 0.10
C LEU A 523 -14.17 15.52 -0.28
N LEU A 524 -15.10 14.68 0.14
CA LEU A 524 -16.55 14.82 -0.05
C LEU A 524 -17.19 15.07 1.31
N LEU A 525 -17.99 16.13 1.42
CA LEU A 525 -18.68 16.48 2.66
C LEU A 525 -20.19 16.40 2.46
N ASP A 526 -20.91 15.94 3.47
CA ASP A 526 -22.35 16.18 3.55
C ASP A 526 -22.60 17.69 3.73
N ALA A 527 -23.44 18.28 2.88
CA ALA A 527 -23.65 19.72 2.85
C ALA A 527 -24.46 20.26 4.04
N ASP A 528 -25.19 19.40 4.74
CA ASP A 528 -26.08 19.78 5.84
C ASP A 528 -25.33 19.76 7.19
N ASN A 529 -24.44 18.79 7.38
CA ASN A 529 -23.73 18.60 8.65
C ASN A 529 -22.20 18.73 8.57
N GLY A 530 -21.61 18.79 7.36
CA GLY A 530 -20.17 18.93 7.15
C GLY A 530 -19.35 17.67 7.47
N VAL A 531 -19.98 16.53 7.69
CA VAL A 531 -19.31 15.24 7.92
C VAL A 531 -18.64 14.77 6.63
N LEU A 532 -17.41 14.27 6.76
CA LEU A 532 -16.69 13.63 5.65
C LEU A 532 -17.40 12.34 5.25
N LEU A 533 -17.73 12.21 3.97
CA LEU A 533 -18.31 11.01 3.42
C LEU A 533 -17.22 9.98 3.16
N ASP A 534 -17.38 8.80 3.73
CA ASP A 534 -16.43 7.68 3.66
C ASP A 534 -17.18 6.35 3.77
N ALA A 535 -16.46 5.23 3.90
CA ALA A 535 -17.08 3.90 4.00
C ALA A 535 -17.95 3.73 5.27
N MET A 536 -17.75 4.57 6.29
CA MET A 536 -18.49 4.56 7.56
C MET A 536 -19.61 5.61 7.60
N HIS A 537 -19.53 6.62 6.72
CA HIS A 537 -20.53 7.69 6.58
C HIS A 537 -20.90 7.82 5.09
N PRO A 538 -21.71 6.89 4.57
CA PRO A 538 -22.10 6.93 3.16
C PRO A 538 -23.13 8.03 2.88
N ALA A 539 -23.24 8.41 1.62
CA ALA A 539 -24.26 9.34 1.15
C ALA A 539 -25.61 8.66 0.96
N HIS A 540 -26.69 9.37 1.28
CA HIS A 540 -28.05 8.86 1.14
C HIS A 540 -28.78 9.48 -0.06
N SER A 541 -29.90 8.88 -0.47
CA SER A 541 -30.81 9.48 -1.44
C SER A 541 -31.18 10.92 -1.05
N HIS A 542 -31.15 11.84 -2.01
CA HIS A 542 -31.42 13.27 -1.82
C HIS A 542 -30.41 14.03 -0.92
N ALA A 543 -29.35 13.36 -0.46
CA ALA A 543 -28.27 14.06 0.24
C ALA A 543 -27.62 15.08 -0.70
N ARG A 544 -27.30 16.25 -0.15
CA ARG A 544 -26.49 17.25 -0.83
C ARG A 544 -25.03 16.99 -0.48
N ILE A 545 -24.19 16.81 -1.49
CA ILE A 545 -22.76 16.56 -1.30
C ILE A 545 -21.96 17.77 -1.79
N GLN A 546 -21.03 18.20 -0.95
CA GLN A 546 -20.00 19.18 -1.25
C GLN A 546 -18.72 18.48 -1.69
N ILE A 547 -18.32 18.71 -2.94
CA ILE A 547 -17.11 18.18 -3.56
C ILE A 547 -16.06 19.30 -3.55
N LEU A 548 -14.95 19.08 -2.85
CA LEU A 548 -13.81 19.97 -2.92
C LEU A 548 -12.87 19.60 -4.06
N ALA A 549 -12.58 20.58 -4.93
CA ALA A 549 -11.84 20.37 -6.17
C ALA A 549 -10.91 21.55 -6.49
N THR A 550 -10.04 21.36 -7.48
CA THR A 550 -9.20 22.41 -8.05
C THR A 550 -9.21 22.39 -9.57
N GLY A 551 -8.76 23.48 -10.20
CA GLY A 551 -8.57 23.57 -11.66
C GLY A 551 -9.85 23.68 -12.47
N LEU A 552 -10.95 24.19 -11.89
CA LEU A 552 -12.21 24.40 -12.63
C LEU A 552 -12.16 25.64 -13.56
N GLY A 553 -11.05 26.38 -13.58
CA GLY A 553 -10.82 27.50 -14.48
C GLY A 553 -11.26 28.85 -13.90
N GLN A 554 -11.58 29.82 -14.75
CA GLN A 554 -11.93 31.17 -14.30
C GLN A 554 -13.27 31.21 -13.57
N VAL A 555 -13.43 32.24 -12.72
CA VAL A 555 -14.68 32.51 -11.98
C VAL A 555 -15.23 33.90 -12.26
N LEU A 556 -16.54 34.05 -12.08
CA LEU A 556 -17.30 35.29 -12.23
C LEU A 556 -18.09 35.60 -10.94
N PRO A 557 -17.94 36.80 -10.36
CA PRO A 557 -16.96 37.84 -10.73
C PRO A 557 -15.51 37.35 -10.54
N ALA A 558 -14.55 37.96 -11.24
CA ALA A 558 -13.14 37.58 -11.15
C ALA A 558 -12.59 37.78 -9.72
N TRP A 559 -11.65 36.92 -9.32
CA TRP A 559 -11.01 36.96 -8.00
C TRP A 559 -9.48 36.95 -8.11
N PRO A 560 -8.76 37.75 -7.31
CA PRO A 560 -7.29 37.75 -7.29
C PRO A 560 -6.70 36.41 -6.83
N THR A 561 -5.59 36.00 -7.44
CA THR A 561 -4.82 34.81 -7.05
C THR A 561 -4.14 35.01 -5.69
N GLY A 562 -4.07 33.94 -4.90
CA GLY A 562 -3.38 33.91 -3.60
C GLY A 562 -4.22 34.39 -2.42
N LEU A 563 -5.47 34.84 -2.65
CA LEU A 563 -6.35 35.34 -1.60
C LEU A 563 -7.51 34.38 -1.33
N PRO A 564 -7.88 34.17 -0.04
CA PRO A 564 -9.04 33.36 0.32
C PRO A 564 -10.31 33.90 -0.31
N ALA A 565 -11.15 33.04 -0.89
CA ALA A 565 -12.42 33.48 -1.45
C ALA A 565 -13.37 33.99 -0.36
N PRO A 566 -14.14 35.06 -0.61
CA PRO A 566 -15.00 35.64 0.40
C PRO A 566 -16.30 34.83 0.55
N SER A 567 -16.99 34.98 1.68
CA SER A 567 -18.24 34.24 1.98
C SER A 567 -19.52 34.98 1.61
N ASP A 568 -19.44 36.28 1.32
CA ASP A 568 -20.59 37.16 1.05
C ASP A 568 -21.02 37.14 -0.42
N ILE A 569 -20.07 37.12 -1.36
CA ILE A 569 -20.34 37.13 -2.80
C ILE A 569 -19.80 35.83 -3.42
N PRO A 570 -20.67 34.96 -3.99
CA PRO A 570 -20.20 33.73 -4.62
C PRO A 570 -19.48 34.02 -5.95
N HIS A 571 -18.25 33.52 -6.06
CA HIS A 571 -17.47 33.55 -7.30
C HIS A 571 -17.69 32.26 -8.08
N THR A 572 -18.62 32.30 -9.03
CA THR A 572 -19.13 31.12 -9.76
C THR A 572 -18.17 30.70 -10.86
N VAL A 573 -17.97 29.39 -11.05
CA VAL A 573 -17.18 28.86 -12.17
C VAL A 573 -17.78 29.36 -13.49
N ALA A 574 -16.94 29.97 -14.33
CA ALA A 574 -17.39 30.62 -15.56
C ALA A 574 -17.85 29.61 -16.63
N ALA A 575 -17.24 28.43 -16.64
CA ALA A 575 -17.58 27.33 -17.54
C ALA A 575 -18.70 26.45 -16.94
N PRO A 576 -19.50 25.77 -17.78
CA PRO A 576 -20.52 24.84 -17.30
C PRO A 576 -19.86 23.64 -16.58
N VAL A 577 -20.41 23.31 -15.40
CA VAL A 577 -19.96 22.18 -14.58
C VAL A 577 -21.02 21.08 -14.63
N ARG A 578 -20.60 19.85 -14.90
CA ARG A 578 -21.43 18.65 -14.82
C ARG A 578 -20.84 17.71 -13.78
N ALA A 579 -21.68 16.91 -13.15
CA ALA A 579 -21.26 15.83 -12.27
C ALA A 579 -21.93 14.54 -12.73
N LEU A 580 -21.22 13.42 -12.58
CA LEU A 580 -21.70 12.11 -12.96
C LEU A 580 -21.47 11.11 -11.83
N LEU A 581 -22.51 10.36 -11.48
CA LEU A 581 -22.49 9.24 -10.54
C LEU A 581 -22.76 7.96 -11.33
N ASP A 582 -21.80 7.02 -11.34
CA ASP A 582 -21.82 5.83 -12.19
C ASP A 582 -22.17 6.14 -13.66
N ARG A 583 -21.57 7.22 -14.17
CA ARG A 583 -21.78 7.76 -15.53
C ARG A 583 -23.18 8.32 -15.79
N ASN A 584 -24.06 8.37 -14.77
CA ASN A 584 -25.35 9.03 -14.86
C ASN A 584 -25.21 10.49 -14.41
N PRO A 585 -25.70 11.48 -15.18
CA PRO A 585 -25.67 12.87 -14.76
C PRO A 585 -26.42 13.08 -13.44
N VAL A 586 -25.80 13.81 -12.52
CA VAL A 586 -26.44 14.27 -11.27
C VAL A 586 -26.54 15.79 -11.28
N GLN A 587 -27.51 16.32 -10.55
CA GLN A 587 -27.78 17.75 -10.52
C GLN A 587 -26.66 18.48 -9.78
N VAL A 588 -26.00 19.42 -10.46
CA VAL A 588 -25.08 20.38 -9.84
C VAL A 588 -25.90 21.58 -9.39
N THR A 589 -25.99 21.82 -8.08
CA THR A 589 -26.74 22.95 -7.50
C THR A 589 -25.87 24.18 -7.34
N ARG A 590 -24.54 23.99 -7.20
CA ARG A 590 -23.59 25.08 -6.98
C ARG A 590 -22.20 24.71 -7.51
N ALA A 591 -21.48 25.68 -8.09
CA ALA A 591 -20.07 25.53 -8.43
C ALA A 591 -19.36 26.88 -8.29
N ILE A 592 -18.60 27.07 -7.21
CA ILE A 592 -17.99 28.35 -6.83
C ILE A 592 -16.55 28.17 -6.33
N LEU A 593 -15.79 29.26 -6.16
CA LEU A 593 -14.63 29.22 -5.27
C LEU A 593 -15.10 28.91 -3.84
N ALA A 594 -14.42 27.96 -3.19
CA ALA A 594 -14.74 27.54 -1.84
C ALA A 594 -14.46 28.70 -0.86
N PRO A 595 -15.47 29.22 -0.15
CA PRO A 595 -15.27 30.33 0.78
C PRO A 595 -14.19 30.02 1.82
N THR A 596 -13.41 31.02 2.21
CA THR A 596 -12.28 30.94 3.16
C THR A 596 -11.05 30.16 2.69
N TYR A 597 -11.13 29.48 1.55
CA TYR A 597 -10.01 28.74 0.97
C TYR A 597 -9.37 29.49 -0.20
N VAL A 598 -8.09 29.22 -0.43
CA VAL A 598 -7.34 29.77 -1.57
C VAL A 598 -7.28 28.71 -2.67
N GLY A 599 -7.78 29.03 -3.88
CA GLY A 599 -7.66 28.16 -5.07
C GLY A 599 -8.43 26.84 -5.05
N MET A 600 -9.22 26.58 -4.00
CA MET A 600 -10.17 25.48 -3.97
C MET A 600 -11.54 25.91 -4.47
N TYR A 601 -12.22 24.97 -5.12
CA TYR A 601 -13.58 25.12 -5.61
C TYR A 601 -14.48 24.19 -4.81
N LEU A 602 -15.71 24.64 -4.61
CA LEU A 602 -16.78 23.88 -4.03
C LEU A 602 -17.83 23.61 -5.11
N VAL A 603 -18.03 22.33 -5.45
CA VAL A 603 -19.13 21.87 -6.29
C VAL A 603 -20.15 21.16 -5.41
N GLU A 604 -21.38 21.65 -5.36
CA GLU A 604 -22.47 20.99 -4.65
C GLU A 604 -23.33 20.20 -5.64
N ILE A 605 -23.60 18.94 -5.30
CA ILE A 605 -24.48 18.06 -6.07
C ILE A 605 -25.61 17.53 -5.20
N GLU A 606 -26.74 17.18 -5.82
CA GLU A 606 -27.81 16.45 -5.16
C GLU A 606 -27.80 14.99 -5.63
N ILE A 607 -27.75 14.06 -4.67
CA ILE A 607 -27.79 12.64 -4.94
C ILE A 607 -29.21 12.25 -5.38
N PRO A 608 -29.37 11.57 -6.54
CA PRO A 608 -30.68 11.13 -6.98
C PRO A 608 -31.24 10.06 -6.03
N ASN A 609 -32.50 9.67 -6.23
CA ASN A 609 -33.04 8.51 -5.53
C ASN A 609 -32.25 7.25 -5.93
N ILE A 610 -31.64 6.59 -4.95
CA ILE A 610 -30.82 5.40 -5.14
C ILE A 610 -31.59 4.16 -4.70
N VAL A 611 -31.38 3.05 -5.42
CA VAL A 611 -31.91 1.72 -5.03
C VAL A 611 -30.82 0.72 -4.69
N ASN A 612 -29.55 1.07 -4.95
CA ASN A 612 -28.38 0.23 -4.72
C ASN A 612 -27.65 0.66 -3.45
N TYR A 613 -26.89 -0.26 -2.87
CA TYR A 613 -26.01 0.00 -1.74
C TYR A 613 -24.56 -0.27 -2.16
N GLY A 614 -23.62 0.55 -1.69
CA GLY A 614 -22.19 0.28 -1.78
C GLY A 614 -21.39 1.34 -2.54
N PRO A 615 -20.21 0.99 -3.08
CA PRO A 615 -19.34 1.94 -3.75
C PRO A 615 -19.89 2.32 -5.13
N ALA A 616 -19.86 3.62 -5.44
CA ALA A 616 -20.17 4.21 -6.73
C ALA A 616 -19.03 5.12 -7.20
N GLU A 617 -18.93 5.31 -8.50
CA GLU A 617 -17.94 6.18 -9.11
C GLU A 617 -18.50 7.60 -9.27
N LEU A 618 -17.77 8.60 -8.77
CA LEU A 618 -18.10 10.02 -8.92
C LEU A 618 -17.00 10.75 -9.68
N TYR A 619 -17.39 11.63 -10.60
CA TYR A 619 -16.47 12.60 -11.22
C TYR A 619 -17.22 13.84 -11.71
N ILE A 620 -16.48 14.94 -11.89
CA ILE A 620 -17.00 16.19 -12.46
C ILE A 620 -16.38 16.46 -13.83
N GLU A 621 -17.09 17.19 -14.67
CA GLU A 621 -16.63 17.65 -15.97
C GLU A 621 -16.79 19.17 -16.08
N VAL A 622 -15.77 19.83 -16.59
CA VAL A 622 -15.80 21.27 -16.89
C VAL A 622 -15.23 21.49 -18.28
N ASP A 623 -15.99 22.17 -19.15
CA ASP A 623 -15.60 22.43 -20.55
C ASP A 623 -15.17 21.15 -21.32
N GLY A 624 -15.88 20.04 -21.04
CA GLY A 624 -15.60 18.73 -21.64
C GLY A 624 -14.39 17.99 -21.05
N GLN A 625 -13.67 18.57 -20.09
CA GLN A 625 -12.54 17.94 -19.42
C GLN A 625 -13.00 17.23 -18.13
N PRO A 626 -12.77 15.91 -17.98
CA PRO A 626 -13.17 15.18 -16.78
C PRO A 626 -12.13 15.31 -15.65
N SER A 627 -12.61 15.25 -14.41
CA SER A 627 -11.76 15.11 -13.23
C SER A 627 -11.14 13.71 -13.11
N ASN A 628 -10.29 13.52 -12.11
CA ASN A 628 -10.09 12.18 -11.56
C ASN A 628 -11.44 11.58 -11.15
N ARG A 629 -11.56 10.27 -11.31
CA ARG A 629 -12.69 9.46 -10.85
C ARG A 629 -12.42 9.03 -9.42
N VAL A 630 -13.41 9.17 -8.56
CA VAL A 630 -13.30 8.87 -7.13
C VAL A 630 -14.37 7.89 -6.70
N ARG A 631 -14.14 7.21 -5.58
CA ARG A 631 -15.14 6.33 -4.95
C ARG A 631 -15.97 7.12 -3.94
N VAL A 632 -17.28 7.06 -4.06
CA VAL A 632 -18.24 7.51 -3.05
C VAL A 632 -19.04 6.30 -2.58
N TYR A 633 -19.35 6.20 -1.30
CA TYR A 633 -20.21 5.15 -0.76
C TYR A 633 -21.62 5.68 -0.67
N ILE A 634 -22.58 4.89 -1.15
CA ILE A 634 -23.99 5.29 -1.20
C ILE A 634 -24.89 4.24 -0.57
N GLU A 635 -25.96 4.71 0.07
CA GLU A 635 -27.03 3.87 0.59
C GLU A 635 -28.41 4.43 0.19
N PRO A 636 -29.44 3.57 0.04
CA PRO A 636 -30.79 3.99 -0.29
C PRO A 636 -31.38 5.04 0.66
#